data_AF-D3AXU3-F1
#
_entry.id   AF-D3AXU3-F1
#
_cell.length_a   1.000
_cell.length_b   1.000
_cell.length_c   1.000
_cell.angle_alpha   90.00
_cell.angle_beta   90.00
_cell.angle_gamma   90.00
#
_symmetry.space_group_name_H-M   'P 1'
#
loop_
_entity.id
_entity.type
_entity.pdbx_description
1 polymer ?
#
loop_
_entity_poly.entity_id
_entity_poly.type
_entity_poly.pdbx_seq_one_letter_code
_entity_poly.pdbx_strand_id
1 'polypeptide(L)'
;MLAVNAVGFFFTTYKFPSIKIKFGDYFKQVGQAFADLGALFALILSIGTVVRIPFLLYSTFSDSQQPTGRYSKQDTVLVYAYREASAARTWDGSTIKIIRQVLWALLDLLMFVLFTIFIVGTIYRLYITIKKLRAPNIRAGDRRFEVLKQIWYIFVDIVMVLFMLFLIPTVYRLPRIYRKLKSPTNNKSYRYIIWVQWLKLMRDIPYGAMAALVTILVWRAPFMIRDCNAATKNHQRRRCILHHFGWLFVDLIDTPFILCSFIILGTGWRAYFFVRGFPTGVSRWVQRRYIMKQFVFLLLDIPTAIAFLILMLTVYRAPTTIRHLKAAKIFSYNEGSNNNSNSNNNTSVNMDTSNANGNADDEDNPAPAATVSSTTNQSWHQIVGKQFFLLIIDIPFPVLLLLTMWRLPILISRLREIDDPARKYAQRRLLILRYLLYVLFDILCIVPTLIIFITLWRIPSFIKVIREYKRGDNEHREVAIVFQNLIIDIPFVILGLFTMIFPWRGIYLVRAVIKDCKTDGESRLMALRYFGIMFIDIISFIFMLVILVTVWRIPTFIKVLKAELKREVRSSKWKETQAVIEASGMTLIFILLDMLGFMQALVILICITRVKLCWQAIMKEKSASKEKFEIHDIRPYLSFYFMESLRDLPHLVFAPIKAVGLVFFPLHLYLSKRTKTPTNSFLNLILIWLHECSISFLDYWEFDKFAVFNIVGALISVPNELGIAMVGINSVYMFLVTLGSPLWNQKRINANWTQLGKAQGPMVILEYITVILQALFFPVFLFMQGILLMLPIIISLGAYNVKNLGFADYWHAFFSNRAFWHDNTKQFSVGIWFAQAFWVLVMIVCWNVTFLVGKKFFPLFSPWKAYYWLLKKVFVGRFWGFYKMLLAKPTYVCYRLRRACFIGEFLMFPLFLIWTCWPIIIPIVTKIYYIFIPSGLLTGFLIFMSYRIIRNNWGEPVIADATPKVALTGVFVDVPEDGGIIFTFEGQKDPNFVIADSALSLVGDEIWKTIENAIGKTKVRAALMFTGYPISLCPQFLKIEEVNQQRSNITFKIAIGTAGSGLLLQKESTHKDSQQYYEAW
;
A
#
# COMPACT_ATOMS: atom_id res chain seq x y z
N MET A 1 -31.65 12.07 -10.43
CA MET A 1 -32.24 11.33 -11.58
C MET A 1 -32.04 9.82 -11.50
N LEU A 2 -30.82 9.29 -11.32
CA LEU A 2 -30.57 7.84 -11.32
C LEU A 2 -31.28 7.06 -10.18
N ALA A 3 -31.37 7.64 -8.98
CA ALA A 3 -32.16 7.09 -7.87
C ALA A 3 -33.68 7.15 -8.09
N VAL A 4 -34.16 8.12 -8.86
CA VAL A 4 -35.58 8.27 -9.20
C VAL A 4 -35.97 7.26 -10.29
N ASN A 5 -35.07 7.02 -11.25
CA ASN A 5 -35.25 5.98 -12.27
C ASN A 5 -35.17 4.56 -11.69
N ALA A 6 -34.32 4.32 -10.68
CA ALA A 6 -34.23 3.04 -9.99
C ALA A 6 -35.50 2.72 -9.16
N VAL A 7 -36.11 3.74 -8.54
CA VAL A 7 -37.39 3.59 -7.83
C VAL A 7 -38.54 3.40 -8.84
N GLY A 8 -38.52 4.12 -9.96
CA GLY A 8 -39.49 3.94 -11.05
C GLY A 8 -39.47 2.54 -11.66
N PHE A 9 -38.28 1.98 -11.90
CA PHE A 9 -38.12 0.62 -12.43
C PHE A 9 -38.66 -0.46 -11.48
N PHE A 10 -38.51 -0.25 -10.16
CA PHE A 10 -39.02 -1.18 -9.15
C PHE A 10 -40.55 -1.22 -9.08
N PHE A 11 -41.22 -0.09 -9.36
CA PHE A 11 -42.68 0.00 -9.38
C PHE A 11 -43.32 -0.49 -10.70
N THR A 12 -42.60 -0.45 -11.83
CA THR A 12 -43.11 -0.96 -13.11
C THR A 12 -43.21 -2.50 -13.19
N THR A 13 -42.50 -3.23 -12.33
CA THR A 13 -42.51 -4.70 -12.31
C THR A 13 -43.69 -5.35 -11.58
N TYR A 14 -44.55 -4.57 -10.92
CA TYR A 14 -45.74 -5.10 -10.23
C TYR A 14 -47.03 -4.67 -10.94
N LYS A 15 -47.62 -5.60 -11.71
CA LYS A 15 -49.01 -5.49 -12.20
C LYS A 15 -49.97 -5.53 -11.02
N PHE A 16 -50.45 -4.37 -10.58
CA PHE A 16 -51.70 -4.27 -9.81
C PHE A 16 -52.88 -4.03 -10.75
N PRO A 17 -54.07 -4.59 -10.44
CA PRO A 17 -55.29 -4.34 -11.20
C PRO A 17 -55.69 -2.86 -11.11
N SER A 18 -56.24 -2.38 -12.21
CA SER A 18 -56.49 -0.99 -12.56
C SER A 18 -57.20 -0.16 -11.49
N ILE A 19 -56.46 0.75 -10.84
CA ILE A 19 -57.02 1.99 -10.29
C ILE A 19 -56.20 3.14 -10.89
N LYS A 20 -56.80 3.88 -11.83
CA LYS A 20 -56.21 5.08 -12.45
C LYS A 20 -56.18 6.22 -11.43
N ILE A 21 -55.22 6.23 -10.51
CA ILE A 21 -54.93 7.41 -9.69
C ILE A 21 -53.96 8.28 -10.49
N LYS A 22 -54.39 9.50 -10.87
CA LYS A 22 -53.56 10.49 -11.56
C LYS A 22 -52.51 11.07 -10.59
N PHE A 23 -51.41 10.36 -10.40
CA PHE A 23 -50.29 10.76 -9.53
C PHE A 23 -49.70 12.13 -9.87
N GLY A 24 -49.85 12.60 -11.11
CA GLY A 24 -49.38 13.93 -11.53
C GLY A 24 -50.06 15.09 -10.78
N ASP A 25 -51.36 14.98 -10.49
CA ASP A 25 -52.12 16.06 -9.87
C ASP A 25 -51.79 16.18 -8.37
N TYR A 26 -51.51 15.06 -7.70
CA TYR A 26 -51.11 15.03 -6.30
C TYR A 26 -49.75 15.71 -6.06
N PHE A 27 -48.72 15.39 -6.86
CA PHE A 27 -47.42 16.03 -6.72
C PHE A 27 -47.44 17.52 -7.10
N LYS A 28 -48.33 17.91 -8.02
CA LYS A 28 -48.55 19.32 -8.38
C LYS A 28 -49.20 20.09 -7.21
N GLN A 29 -50.19 19.51 -6.54
CA GLN A 29 -50.82 20.08 -5.36
C GLN A 29 -49.87 20.15 -4.15
N VAL A 30 -49.03 19.13 -3.95
CA VAL A 30 -47.98 19.16 -2.90
C VAL A 30 -46.93 20.24 -3.22
N GLY A 31 -46.55 20.40 -4.48
CA GLY A 31 -45.66 21.49 -4.91
C GLY A 31 -46.25 22.88 -4.68
N GLN A 32 -47.55 23.07 -4.96
CA GLN A 32 -48.27 24.31 -4.67
C GLN A 32 -48.35 24.58 -3.16
N ALA A 33 -48.65 23.57 -2.34
CA ALA A 33 -48.68 23.71 -0.90
C ALA A 33 -47.31 24.12 -0.30
N PHE A 34 -46.20 23.63 -0.85
CA PHE A 34 -44.85 24.06 -0.45
C PHE A 34 -44.55 25.50 -0.87
N ALA A 35 -45.02 25.93 -2.05
CA ALA A 35 -44.87 27.31 -2.51
C ALA A 35 -45.68 28.28 -1.62
N ASP A 36 -46.90 27.91 -1.24
CA ASP A 36 -47.77 28.69 -0.35
C ASP A 36 -47.18 28.80 1.07
N LEU A 37 -46.58 27.72 1.58
CA LEU A 37 -45.88 27.73 2.87
C LEU A 37 -44.63 28.64 2.83
N GLY A 38 -43.91 28.65 1.71
CA GLY A 38 -42.78 29.55 1.47
C GLY A 38 -43.20 31.03 1.41
N ALA A 39 -44.33 31.31 0.76
CA ALA A 39 -44.91 32.65 0.69
C ALA A 39 -45.38 33.15 2.07
N LEU A 40 -46.01 32.29 2.88
CA LEU A 40 -46.39 32.61 4.26
C LEU A 40 -45.17 32.93 5.15
N PHE A 41 -44.09 32.17 4.98
CA PHE A 41 -42.85 32.37 5.71
C PHE A 41 -42.17 33.70 5.35
N ALA A 42 -42.14 34.04 4.06
CA ALA A 42 -41.65 35.33 3.59
C ALA A 42 -42.51 36.50 4.10
N LEU A 43 -43.83 36.33 4.16
CA LEU A 43 -44.75 37.32 4.71
C LEU A 43 -44.50 37.56 6.21
N ILE A 44 -44.27 36.51 7.01
CA ILE A 44 -43.98 36.64 8.45
C ILE A 44 -42.63 37.33 8.68
N LEU A 45 -41.62 36.99 7.88
CA LEU A 45 -40.32 37.66 7.90
C LEU A 45 -40.41 39.13 7.48
N SER A 46 -41.23 39.42 6.46
CA SER A 46 -41.56 40.78 6.03
C SER A 46 -42.26 41.57 7.13
N ILE A 47 -43.31 41.03 7.74
CA ILE A 47 -44.05 41.75 8.80
C ILE A 47 -43.14 41.95 10.03
N GLY A 48 -42.32 40.97 10.40
CA GLY A 48 -41.36 41.09 11.50
C GLY A 48 -40.22 42.08 11.25
N THR A 49 -39.85 42.34 10.00
CA THR A 49 -38.82 43.33 9.63
C THR A 49 -39.43 44.70 9.36
N VAL A 50 -40.57 44.76 8.65
CA VAL A 50 -41.29 45.98 8.27
C VAL A 50 -42.07 46.62 9.42
N VAL A 51 -42.52 45.87 10.45
CA VAL A 51 -43.14 46.50 11.63
C VAL A 51 -42.07 46.97 12.62
N ARG A 52 -40.96 46.26 12.74
CA ARG A 52 -39.97 46.49 13.80
C ARG A 52 -38.94 47.57 13.44
N ILE A 53 -38.58 47.71 12.16
CA ILE A 53 -37.64 48.74 11.70
C ILE A 53 -38.25 50.16 11.79
N PRO A 54 -39.51 50.42 11.39
CA PRO A 54 -40.17 51.70 11.60
C PRO A 54 -40.46 52.01 13.07
N PHE A 55 -40.74 51.01 13.91
CA PHE A 55 -40.89 51.23 15.36
C PHE A 55 -39.56 51.58 16.04
N LEU A 56 -38.45 51.01 15.56
CA LEU A 56 -37.08 51.35 16.00
C LEU A 56 -36.62 52.72 15.49
N LEU A 57 -37.03 53.12 14.28
CA LEU A 57 -36.83 54.48 13.76
C LEU A 57 -37.70 55.49 14.52
N TYR A 58 -38.98 55.18 14.76
CA TYR A 58 -39.89 56.03 15.53
C TYR A 58 -39.39 56.23 16.98
N SER A 59 -38.88 55.20 17.65
CA SER A 59 -38.31 55.35 19.00
C SER A 59 -36.99 56.10 19.03
N THR A 60 -36.21 56.13 17.94
CA THR A 60 -34.97 56.92 17.85
C THR A 60 -35.21 58.37 17.41
N PHE A 61 -36.32 58.66 16.73
CA PHE A 61 -36.71 60.02 16.32
C PHE A 61 -37.70 60.69 17.29
N SER A 62 -38.41 59.94 18.15
CA SER A 62 -39.40 60.48 19.09
C SER A 62 -38.79 61.15 20.34
N ASP A 63 -37.50 60.95 20.62
CA ASP A 63 -36.83 61.57 21.78
C ASP A 63 -36.30 63.00 21.49
N SER A 64 -36.54 63.56 20.29
CA SER A 64 -36.01 64.88 19.89
C SER A 64 -37.05 66.02 19.89
N GLN A 65 -38.15 65.91 20.62
CA GLN A 65 -39.07 67.05 20.80
C GLN A 65 -39.18 67.50 22.26
N GLN A 66 -38.47 68.61 22.56
CA GLN A 66 -38.91 69.59 23.55
C GLN A 66 -38.70 71.02 23.03
N PRO A 67 -39.45 72.01 23.56
CA PRO A 67 -40.06 73.04 22.73
C PRO A 67 -39.32 74.38 22.68
N THR A 68 -39.56 75.05 21.56
CA THR A 68 -39.55 76.50 21.29
C THR A 68 -38.98 77.47 22.34
N GLY A 69 -37.87 78.13 21.97
CA GLY A 69 -37.40 79.37 22.58
C GLY A 69 -36.51 80.15 21.62
N ARG A 70 -36.95 81.36 21.22
CA ARG A 70 -36.23 82.32 20.36
C ARG A 70 -34.85 82.66 20.96
N TYR A 71 -33.82 82.80 20.14
CA TYR A 71 -32.99 84.03 20.02
C TYR A 71 -31.91 83.88 18.94
N SER A 72 -31.48 85.04 18.46
CA SER A 72 -30.69 85.33 17.26
C SER A 72 -29.19 85.08 17.37
N LYS A 73 -28.56 84.98 16.18
CA LYS A 73 -27.16 85.34 15.85
C LYS A 73 -26.06 84.69 16.71
N GLN A 74 -25.46 83.61 16.20
CA GLN A 74 -24.00 83.47 16.08
C GLN A 74 -23.62 82.15 15.37
N ASP A 75 -23.35 82.24 14.07
CA ASP A 75 -22.90 81.16 13.17
C ASP A 75 -21.43 80.74 13.38
N THR A 76 -20.97 80.62 14.62
CA THR A 76 -19.59 80.18 14.92
C THR A 76 -19.52 78.98 15.86
N VAL A 77 -20.65 78.57 16.47
CA VAL A 77 -20.73 77.42 17.39
C VAL A 77 -21.12 76.12 16.67
N LEU A 78 -21.80 76.19 15.52
CA LEU A 78 -22.25 75.00 14.79
C LEU A 78 -21.08 74.18 14.19
N VAL A 79 -19.97 74.84 13.87
CA VAL A 79 -18.75 74.17 13.35
C VAL A 79 -17.94 73.50 14.46
N TYR A 80 -18.04 73.98 15.71
CA TYR A 80 -17.43 73.32 16.87
C TYR A 80 -18.27 72.17 17.42
N ALA A 81 -19.61 72.32 17.45
CA ALA A 81 -20.53 71.25 17.85
C ALA A 81 -20.51 70.07 16.86
N TYR A 82 -20.33 70.31 15.55
CA TYR A 82 -20.18 69.24 14.56
C TYR A 82 -18.84 68.51 14.68
N ARG A 83 -17.80 69.17 15.20
CA ARG A 83 -16.46 68.59 15.40
C ARG A 83 -16.37 67.76 16.68
N GLU A 84 -17.13 68.12 17.71
CA GLU A 84 -17.28 67.31 18.94
C GLU A 84 -18.21 66.10 18.75
N ALA A 85 -19.29 66.24 17.96
CA ALA A 85 -20.17 65.11 17.60
C ALA A 85 -19.44 64.05 16.75
N SER A 86 -18.43 64.43 15.97
CA SER A 86 -17.57 63.49 15.22
C SER A 86 -16.55 62.76 16.10
N ALA A 87 -16.33 63.19 17.35
CA ALA A 87 -15.34 62.59 18.26
C ALA A 87 -15.95 61.55 19.22
N ALA A 88 -17.27 61.54 19.43
CA ALA A 88 -17.98 60.55 20.24
C ALA A 88 -18.28 59.27 19.43
N ARG A 89 -17.23 58.53 19.02
CA ARG A 89 -17.33 57.26 18.28
C ARG A 89 -17.28 56.03 19.21
N THR A 90 -18.08 56.04 20.27
CA THR A 90 -18.41 54.81 21.01
C THR A 90 -19.80 54.38 20.58
N TRP A 91 -19.90 53.31 19.79
CA TRP A 91 -21.16 52.61 19.56
C TRP A 91 -21.73 52.22 20.92
N ASP A 92 -22.80 52.89 21.34
CA ASP A 92 -23.44 52.66 22.63
C ASP A 92 -23.75 51.17 22.81
N GLY A 93 -23.51 50.65 24.02
CA GLY A 93 -23.80 49.25 24.37
C GLY A 93 -25.27 48.83 24.16
N SER A 94 -26.17 49.79 23.91
CA SER A 94 -27.54 49.57 23.43
C SER A 94 -27.56 48.91 22.05
N THR A 95 -26.76 49.37 21.08
CA THR A 95 -26.70 48.79 19.72
C THR A 95 -26.18 47.36 19.72
N ILE A 96 -25.19 47.03 20.54
CA ILE A 96 -24.69 45.65 20.69
C ILE A 96 -25.75 44.74 21.30
N LYS A 97 -26.52 45.20 22.30
CA LYS A 97 -27.63 44.44 22.88
C LYS A 97 -28.73 44.21 21.84
N ILE A 98 -29.02 45.20 21.00
CA ILE A 98 -30.02 45.11 19.92
C ILE A 98 -29.56 44.11 18.85
N ILE A 99 -28.31 44.20 18.37
CA ILE A 99 -27.74 43.25 17.39
C ILE A 99 -27.77 41.83 17.93
N ARG A 100 -27.41 41.64 19.21
CA ARG A 100 -27.46 40.34 19.87
C ARG A 100 -28.90 39.81 19.86
N GLN A 101 -29.90 40.61 20.24
CA GLN A 101 -31.31 40.20 20.20
C GLN A 101 -31.78 39.82 18.79
N VAL A 102 -31.34 40.55 17.75
CA VAL A 102 -31.64 40.22 16.35
C VAL A 102 -31.04 38.88 15.94
N LEU A 103 -29.79 38.61 16.33
CA LEU A 103 -29.13 37.31 16.10
C LEU A 103 -29.86 36.16 16.80
N TRP A 104 -30.32 36.36 18.04
CA TRP A 104 -31.12 35.35 18.75
C TRP A 104 -32.45 35.07 18.03
N ALA A 105 -33.10 36.09 17.47
CA ALA A 105 -34.34 35.95 16.72
C ALA A 105 -34.13 35.22 15.38
N LEU A 106 -33.06 35.52 14.64
CA LEU A 106 -32.72 34.80 13.40
C LEU A 106 -32.42 33.32 13.66
N LEU A 107 -31.72 33.01 14.76
CA LEU A 107 -31.47 31.64 15.14
C LEU A 107 -32.76 30.91 15.53
N ASP A 108 -33.70 31.56 16.24
CA ASP A 108 -35.02 30.98 16.51
C ASP A 108 -35.81 30.68 15.23
N LEU A 109 -35.73 31.57 14.25
CA LEU A 109 -36.38 31.39 12.96
C LEU A 109 -35.81 30.19 12.19
N LEU A 110 -34.48 30.07 12.10
CA LEU A 110 -33.82 28.93 11.50
C LEU A 110 -34.22 27.62 12.20
N MET A 111 -34.24 27.64 13.53
CA MET A 111 -34.65 26.50 14.34
C MET A 111 -36.11 26.10 14.09
N PHE A 112 -37.00 27.07 13.86
CA PHE A 112 -38.38 26.82 13.50
C PHE A 112 -38.51 26.19 12.10
N VAL A 113 -37.73 26.64 11.12
CA VAL A 113 -37.71 26.04 9.76
C VAL A 113 -37.23 24.59 9.83
N LEU A 114 -36.12 24.34 10.51
CA LEU A 114 -35.57 22.99 10.67
C LEU A 114 -36.53 22.08 11.45
N PHE A 115 -37.21 22.60 12.47
CA PHE A 115 -38.27 21.90 13.18
C PHE A 115 -39.42 21.51 12.22
N THR A 116 -39.88 22.44 11.38
CA THR A 116 -40.97 22.18 10.44
C THR A 116 -40.57 21.14 9.39
N ILE A 117 -39.39 21.24 8.77
CA ILE A 117 -38.98 20.30 7.71
C ILE A 117 -38.78 18.88 8.26
N PHE A 118 -38.00 18.74 9.34
CA PHE A 118 -37.56 17.42 9.80
C PHE A 118 -38.49 16.81 10.84
N ILE A 119 -38.96 17.61 11.81
CA ILE A 119 -39.70 17.09 12.96
C ILE A 119 -41.19 16.98 12.64
N VAL A 120 -41.80 17.95 11.95
CA VAL A 120 -43.22 17.84 11.54
C VAL A 120 -43.41 16.73 10.50
N GLY A 121 -42.44 16.58 9.57
CA GLY A 121 -42.42 15.45 8.63
C GLY A 121 -42.31 14.07 9.29
N THR A 122 -41.89 14.00 10.56
CA THR A 122 -41.82 12.76 11.35
C THR A 122 -42.82 12.82 12.51
N ILE A 123 -44.10 12.54 12.20
CA ILE A 123 -45.26 12.64 13.12
C ILE A 123 -44.98 12.06 14.53
N TYR A 124 -44.27 10.93 14.63
CA TYR A 124 -43.94 10.32 15.93
C TYR A 124 -42.90 11.10 16.75
N ARG A 125 -41.94 11.78 16.12
CA ARG A 125 -40.96 12.65 16.78
C ARG A 125 -41.56 14.00 17.15
N LEU A 126 -42.51 14.50 16.36
CA LEU A 126 -43.23 15.72 16.67
C LEU A 126 -43.85 15.67 18.06
N TYR A 127 -44.59 14.60 18.38
CA TYR A 127 -45.19 14.40 19.71
C TYR A 127 -44.15 14.45 20.85
N ILE A 128 -43.02 13.74 20.69
CA ILE A 128 -41.94 13.70 21.69
C ILE A 128 -41.31 15.09 21.87
N THR A 129 -41.11 15.81 20.76
CA THR A 129 -40.51 17.14 20.77
C THR A 129 -41.42 18.14 21.45
N ILE A 130 -42.72 18.14 21.12
CA ILE A 130 -43.74 18.99 21.77
C ILE A 130 -43.79 18.70 23.28
N LYS A 131 -43.82 17.42 23.68
CA LYS A 131 -43.85 17.02 25.09
C LYS A 131 -42.63 17.54 25.86
N LYS A 132 -41.44 17.49 25.26
CA LYS A 132 -40.20 18.01 25.86
C LYS A 132 -40.14 19.53 25.90
N LEU A 133 -40.63 20.20 24.84
CA LEU A 133 -40.67 21.67 24.77
C LEU A 133 -41.69 22.26 25.76
N ARG A 134 -42.72 21.50 26.16
CA ARG A 134 -43.74 21.91 27.15
C ARG A 134 -43.28 21.76 28.61
N ALA A 135 -42.09 21.22 28.87
CA ALA A 135 -41.63 21.08 30.24
C ALA A 135 -41.40 22.47 30.89
N PRO A 136 -41.94 22.71 32.09
CA PRO A 136 -41.80 24.00 32.77
C PRO A 136 -40.31 24.28 33.07
N ASN A 137 -39.90 25.54 32.94
CA ASN A 137 -38.55 26.07 33.25
C ASN A 137 -37.40 25.81 32.24
N ILE A 138 -37.66 25.40 31.00
CA ILE A 138 -36.58 25.27 30.00
C ILE A 138 -36.18 26.64 29.41
N ARG A 139 -34.89 27.00 29.53
CA ARG A 139 -34.29 28.21 28.94
C ARG A 139 -34.35 28.16 27.42
N ALA A 140 -34.42 29.31 26.75
CA ALA A 140 -34.56 29.37 25.29
C ALA A 140 -33.45 28.63 24.53
N GLY A 141 -32.20 28.71 25.01
CA GLY A 141 -31.07 27.96 24.42
C GLY A 141 -31.25 26.43 24.47
N ASP A 142 -31.81 25.91 25.57
CA ASP A 142 -32.03 24.48 25.76
C ASP A 142 -33.15 23.96 24.87
N ARG A 143 -34.18 24.79 24.59
CA ARG A 143 -35.24 24.45 23.62
C ARG A 143 -34.64 24.26 22.22
N ARG A 144 -33.76 25.16 21.80
CA ARG A 144 -33.07 25.07 20.50
C ARG A 144 -32.20 23.82 20.42
N PHE A 145 -31.46 23.53 21.49
CA PHE A 145 -30.63 22.33 21.55
C PHE A 145 -31.46 21.05 21.50
N GLU A 146 -32.61 20.98 22.18
CA GLU A 146 -33.48 19.81 22.07
C GLU A 146 -34.08 19.64 20.67
N VAL A 147 -34.44 20.72 19.96
CA VAL A 147 -34.87 20.63 18.55
C VAL A 147 -33.73 20.07 17.67
N LEU A 148 -32.51 20.57 17.79
CA LEU A 148 -31.34 20.02 17.06
C LEU A 148 -31.10 18.54 17.39
N LYS A 149 -31.24 18.18 18.67
CA LYS A 149 -31.09 16.80 19.13
C LYS A 149 -32.17 15.86 18.57
N GLN A 150 -33.42 16.32 18.42
CA GLN A 150 -34.47 15.54 17.77
C GLN A 150 -34.23 15.39 16.26
N ILE A 151 -33.70 16.41 15.60
CA ILE A 151 -33.26 16.32 14.20
C ILE A 151 -32.17 15.25 14.05
N TRP A 152 -31.13 15.29 14.88
CA TRP A 152 -30.09 14.27 14.91
C TRP A 152 -30.66 12.85 15.11
N TYR A 153 -31.66 12.72 15.97
CA TYR A 153 -32.33 11.45 16.21
C TYR A 153 -33.07 10.89 15.00
N ILE A 154 -33.57 11.72 14.09
CA ILE A 154 -34.17 11.27 12.83
C ILE A 154 -33.12 10.60 11.94
N PHE A 155 -31.92 11.20 11.81
CA PHE A 155 -30.81 10.59 11.08
C PHE A 155 -30.40 9.24 11.67
N VAL A 156 -30.34 9.14 13.00
CA VAL A 156 -30.07 7.87 13.69
C VAL A 156 -31.15 6.82 13.37
N ASP A 157 -32.42 7.22 13.31
CA ASP A 157 -33.52 6.30 13.00
C ASP A 157 -33.46 5.76 11.55
N ILE A 158 -33.09 6.60 10.58
CA ILE A 158 -32.87 6.16 9.19
C ILE A 158 -31.79 5.07 9.12
N VAL A 159 -30.66 5.27 9.81
CA VAL A 159 -29.58 4.28 9.86
C VAL A 159 -30.04 2.98 10.55
N MET A 160 -30.87 3.06 11.59
CA MET A 160 -31.41 1.88 12.27
C MET A 160 -32.39 1.08 11.38
N VAL A 161 -33.16 1.75 10.53
CA VAL A 161 -34.02 1.08 9.52
C VAL A 161 -33.15 0.28 8.55
N LEU A 162 -32.04 0.85 8.07
CA LEU A 162 -31.10 0.15 7.22
C LEU A 162 -30.50 -1.09 7.91
N PHE A 163 -30.15 -1.02 9.19
CA PHE A 163 -29.70 -2.21 9.94
C PHE A 163 -30.80 -3.25 10.12
N MET A 164 -32.06 -2.83 10.28
CA MET A 164 -33.19 -3.75 10.32
C MET A 164 -33.37 -4.49 8.98
N LEU A 165 -33.18 -3.82 7.84
CA LEU A 165 -33.23 -4.47 6.52
C LEU A 165 -32.23 -5.62 6.38
N PHE A 166 -31.03 -5.52 6.97
CA PHE A 166 -30.06 -6.62 6.99
C PHE A 166 -30.40 -7.73 8.00
N LEU A 167 -31.14 -7.41 9.07
CA LEU A 167 -31.53 -8.37 10.08
C LEU A 167 -32.77 -9.19 9.68
N ILE A 168 -33.66 -8.62 8.86
CA ILE A 168 -34.90 -9.28 8.40
C ILE A 168 -34.64 -10.63 7.69
N PRO A 169 -33.67 -10.74 6.74
CA PRO A 169 -33.35 -12.01 6.09
C PRO A 169 -32.85 -13.10 7.04
N THR A 170 -32.39 -12.74 8.24
CA THR A 170 -31.84 -13.71 9.20
C THR A 170 -32.96 -14.36 10.02
N VAL A 171 -33.57 -15.40 9.44
CA VAL A 171 -34.69 -16.18 10.00
C VAL A 171 -34.46 -16.57 11.47
N TYR A 172 -33.22 -16.92 11.85
CA TYR A 172 -32.89 -17.33 13.22
C TYR A 172 -32.79 -16.19 14.24
N ARG A 173 -32.61 -14.93 13.82
CA ARG A 173 -32.44 -13.77 14.72
C ARG A 173 -33.68 -12.92 14.87
N LEU A 174 -34.53 -12.89 13.85
CA LEU A 174 -35.78 -12.11 13.86
C LEU A 174 -36.64 -12.40 15.10
N PRO A 175 -36.86 -13.66 15.54
CA PRO A 175 -37.66 -13.96 16.74
C PRO A 175 -37.01 -13.50 18.05
N ARG A 176 -35.67 -13.40 18.09
CA ARG A 176 -34.92 -12.90 19.26
C ARG A 176 -34.96 -11.38 19.33
N ILE A 177 -34.94 -10.71 18.18
CA ILE A 177 -35.12 -9.26 18.09
C ILE A 177 -36.52 -8.91 18.58
N TYR A 178 -37.55 -9.57 18.04
CA TYR A 178 -38.94 -9.39 18.44
C TYR A 178 -39.16 -9.61 19.95
N ARG A 179 -38.67 -10.72 20.51
CA ARG A 179 -38.78 -10.99 21.97
C ARG A 179 -38.10 -9.91 22.83
N LYS A 180 -36.96 -9.37 22.40
CA LYS A 180 -36.24 -8.32 23.14
C LYS A 180 -36.89 -6.94 23.01
N LEU A 181 -37.53 -6.67 21.88
CA LEU A 181 -38.34 -5.47 21.68
C LEU A 181 -39.63 -5.52 22.51
N LYS A 182 -40.24 -6.71 22.66
CA LYS A 182 -41.48 -6.90 23.42
C LYS A 182 -41.26 -7.01 24.95
N SER A 183 -40.03 -7.23 25.41
CA SER A 183 -39.73 -7.43 26.83
C SER A 183 -39.85 -6.12 27.62
N PRO A 184 -40.81 -5.99 28.57
CA PRO A 184 -41.07 -4.75 29.30
C PRO A 184 -39.94 -4.36 30.28
N THR A 185 -39.05 -5.29 30.63
CA THR A 185 -37.96 -5.08 31.58
C THR A 185 -36.73 -4.41 30.96
N ASN A 186 -36.67 -4.28 29.64
CA ASN A 186 -35.49 -3.77 28.96
C ASN A 186 -35.67 -2.29 28.62
N ASN A 187 -35.35 -1.40 29.56
CA ASN A 187 -35.42 0.06 29.39
C ASN A 187 -34.41 0.62 28.35
N LYS A 188 -33.76 -0.25 27.56
CA LYS A 188 -32.81 0.11 26.52
C LYS A 188 -33.59 0.47 25.26
N SER A 189 -33.28 1.64 24.69
CA SER A 189 -33.85 2.08 23.40
C SER A 189 -33.75 0.97 22.33
N TYR A 190 -34.81 0.77 21.55
CA TYR A 190 -34.84 -0.18 20.42
C TYR A 190 -33.61 -0.05 19.51
N ARG A 191 -33.08 1.17 19.35
CA ARG A 191 -31.86 1.48 18.59
C ARG A 191 -30.66 0.68 19.08
N TYR A 192 -30.48 0.61 20.40
CA TYR A 192 -29.42 -0.18 21.01
C TYR A 192 -29.62 -1.68 20.73
N ILE A 193 -30.86 -2.16 20.79
CA ILE A 193 -31.19 -3.56 20.51
C ILE A 193 -30.85 -3.92 19.06
N ILE A 194 -31.28 -3.11 18.08
CA ILE A 194 -31.01 -3.30 16.65
C ILE A 194 -29.51 -3.25 16.38
N TRP A 195 -28.81 -2.22 16.88
CA TRP A 195 -27.37 -2.05 16.73
C TRP A 195 -26.58 -3.25 17.27
N VAL A 196 -26.88 -3.70 18.49
CA VAL A 196 -26.22 -4.86 19.10
C VAL A 196 -26.48 -6.15 18.33
N GLN A 197 -27.67 -6.30 17.73
CA GLN A 197 -28.01 -7.49 16.97
C GLN A 197 -27.32 -7.50 15.61
N TRP A 198 -27.21 -6.35 14.95
CA TRP A 198 -26.42 -6.18 13.73
C TRP A 198 -24.93 -6.49 13.97
N LEU A 199 -24.32 -5.93 15.02
CA LEU A 199 -22.94 -6.26 15.40
C LEU A 199 -22.74 -7.75 15.70
N LYS A 200 -23.72 -8.36 16.38
CA LYS A 200 -23.67 -9.80 16.65
C LYS A 200 -23.81 -10.63 15.38
N LEU A 201 -24.52 -10.16 14.35
CA LEU A 201 -24.65 -10.84 13.05
C LEU A 201 -23.33 -10.75 12.28
N MET A 202 -22.74 -9.56 12.19
CA MET A 202 -21.41 -9.37 11.58
C MET A 202 -20.36 -10.30 12.21
N ARG A 203 -20.47 -10.54 13.53
CA ARG A 203 -19.61 -11.47 14.26
C ARG A 203 -19.92 -12.96 14.02
N ASP A 204 -21.10 -13.34 13.53
CA ASP A 204 -21.46 -14.74 13.24
C ASP A 204 -21.05 -15.19 11.83
N ILE A 205 -21.04 -14.27 10.85
CA ILE A 205 -20.78 -14.57 9.43
C ILE A 205 -19.50 -15.40 9.21
N PRO A 206 -18.33 -15.06 9.80
CA PRO A 206 -17.12 -15.84 9.59
C PRO A 206 -17.23 -17.29 10.08
N TYR A 207 -17.94 -17.53 11.19
CA TYR A 207 -18.13 -18.88 11.73
C TYR A 207 -19.12 -19.70 10.90
N GLY A 208 -20.11 -19.05 10.27
CA GLY A 208 -21.01 -19.69 9.31
C GLY A 208 -20.24 -20.22 8.09
N ALA A 209 -19.33 -19.41 7.54
CA ALA A 209 -18.46 -19.81 6.44
C ALA A 209 -17.52 -20.97 6.84
N MET A 210 -16.89 -20.90 8.02
CA MET A 210 -16.04 -21.99 8.54
C MET A 210 -16.81 -23.30 8.72
N ALA A 211 -18.04 -23.24 9.26
CA ALA A 211 -18.88 -24.41 9.42
C ALA A 211 -19.27 -25.02 8.07
N ALA A 212 -19.64 -24.20 7.07
CA ALA A 212 -19.94 -24.68 5.73
C ALA A 212 -18.75 -25.43 5.10
N LEU A 213 -17.54 -24.90 5.28
CA LEU A 213 -16.30 -25.51 4.77
C LEU A 213 -16.01 -26.88 5.42
N VAL A 214 -16.20 -27.01 6.75
CA VAL A 214 -16.07 -28.29 7.46
C VAL A 214 -17.16 -29.28 7.01
N THR A 215 -18.38 -28.81 6.74
CA THR A 215 -19.48 -29.65 6.27
C THR A 215 -19.23 -30.22 4.86
N ILE A 216 -18.62 -29.44 3.96
CA ILE A 216 -18.28 -29.88 2.60
C ILE A 216 -17.31 -31.07 2.60
N LEU A 217 -16.45 -31.21 3.62
CA LEU A 217 -15.42 -32.26 3.69
C LEU A 217 -15.92 -33.61 4.25
N VAL A 218 -17.23 -33.73 4.50
CA VAL A 218 -17.99 -34.96 4.86
C VAL A 218 -17.50 -35.73 6.10
N TRP A 219 -16.24 -36.14 6.20
CA TRP A 219 -15.72 -37.00 7.28
C TRP A 219 -15.74 -36.35 8.68
N ARG A 220 -15.73 -35.02 8.75
CA ARG A 220 -15.65 -34.26 10.01
C ARG A 220 -16.95 -33.57 10.41
N ALA A 221 -17.86 -33.41 9.46
CA ALA A 221 -19.18 -32.82 9.65
C ALA A 221 -19.96 -33.44 10.83
N PRO A 222 -20.05 -34.78 11.01
CA PRO A 222 -20.85 -35.36 12.09
C PRO A 222 -20.31 -35.02 13.49
N PHE A 223 -18.98 -34.98 13.67
CA PHE A 223 -18.37 -34.61 14.94
C PHE A 223 -18.58 -33.13 15.28
N MET A 224 -18.45 -32.25 14.29
CA MET A 224 -18.74 -30.82 14.47
C MET A 224 -20.21 -30.60 14.82
N ILE A 225 -21.14 -31.26 14.14
CA ILE A 225 -22.58 -31.15 14.40
C ILE A 225 -22.92 -31.66 15.81
N ARG A 226 -22.40 -32.83 16.20
CA ARG A 226 -22.59 -33.38 17.55
C ARG A 226 -22.08 -32.43 18.64
N ASP A 227 -20.86 -31.93 18.49
CA ASP A 227 -20.23 -31.08 19.49
C ASP A 227 -20.85 -29.67 19.51
N CYS A 228 -21.35 -29.18 18.36
CA CYS A 228 -22.14 -27.94 18.30
C CYS A 228 -23.53 -28.09 18.94
N ASN A 229 -24.15 -29.26 18.82
CA ASN A 229 -25.44 -29.57 19.46
C ASN A 229 -25.28 -29.73 20.98
N ALA A 230 -24.17 -30.33 21.43
CA ALA A 230 -23.83 -30.44 22.86
C ALA A 230 -23.51 -29.09 23.51
N ALA A 231 -23.05 -28.09 22.74
CA ALA A 231 -22.74 -26.77 23.26
C ALA A 231 -24.01 -25.94 23.54
N THR A 232 -24.25 -25.64 24.82
CA THR A 232 -25.42 -24.86 25.28
C THR A 232 -25.28 -23.36 25.01
N LYS A 233 -24.06 -22.80 25.08
CA LYS A 233 -23.80 -21.36 24.86
C LYS A 233 -23.29 -21.06 23.45
N ASN A 234 -23.75 -19.95 22.85
CA ASN A 234 -23.34 -19.54 21.49
C ASN A 234 -21.82 -19.34 21.33
N HIS A 235 -21.13 -18.87 22.39
CA HIS A 235 -19.67 -18.74 22.37
C HIS A 235 -18.98 -20.11 22.27
N GLN A 236 -19.51 -21.13 22.96
CA GLN A 236 -18.99 -22.49 22.89
C GLN A 236 -19.22 -23.10 21.51
N ARG A 237 -20.38 -22.86 20.88
CA ARG A 237 -20.65 -23.30 19.50
C ARG A 237 -19.65 -22.72 18.51
N ARG A 238 -19.36 -21.42 18.60
CA ARG A 238 -18.34 -20.78 17.74
C ARG A 238 -16.93 -21.32 18.00
N ARG A 239 -16.58 -21.58 19.27
CA ARG A 239 -15.31 -22.20 19.63
C ARG A 239 -15.22 -23.63 19.11
N CYS A 240 -16.32 -24.37 19.11
CA CYS A 240 -16.42 -25.71 18.56
C CYS A 240 -16.22 -25.72 17.04
N ILE A 241 -16.93 -24.85 16.31
CA ILE A 241 -16.74 -24.67 14.85
C ILE A 241 -15.28 -24.31 14.55
N LEU A 242 -14.71 -23.34 15.29
CA LEU A 242 -13.31 -22.95 15.13
C LEU A 242 -12.34 -24.10 15.44
N HIS A 243 -12.63 -24.89 16.46
CA HIS A 243 -11.82 -26.04 16.87
C HIS A 243 -11.82 -27.13 15.79
N HIS A 244 -12.99 -27.50 15.26
CA HIS A 244 -13.09 -28.48 14.18
C HIS A 244 -12.49 -27.98 12.86
N PHE A 245 -12.68 -26.70 12.54
CA PHE A 245 -12.00 -26.05 11.43
C PHE A 245 -10.47 -26.06 11.62
N GLY A 246 -9.99 -25.82 12.84
CA GLY A 246 -8.56 -25.91 13.17
C GLY A 246 -8.00 -27.32 13.01
N TRP A 247 -8.75 -28.35 13.43
CA TRP A 247 -8.28 -29.72 13.29
C TRP A 247 -8.31 -30.24 11.84
N LEU A 248 -9.07 -29.63 10.93
CA LEU A 248 -8.95 -29.89 9.49
C LEU A 248 -7.52 -29.65 9.02
N PHE A 249 -6.89 -28.54 9.46
CA PHE A 249 -5.47 -28.30 9.19
C PHE A 249 -4.56 -29.31 9.87
N VAL A 250 -4.93 -29.78 11.06
CA VAL A 250 -4.16 -30.81 11.77
C VAL A 250 -4.16 -32.13 11.00
N ASP A 251 -5.31 -32.52 10.41
CA ASP A 251 -5.44 -33.72 9.59
C ASP A 251 -4.67 -33.59 8.25
N LEU A 252 -4.69 -32.40 7.64
CA LEU A 252 -3.88 -32.10 6.45
C LEU A 252 -2.37 -32.13 6.74
N ILE A 253 -1.99 -31.74 7.96
CA ILE A 253 -0.60 -31.83 8.42
C ILE A 253 -0.20 -33.28 8.73
N ASP A 254 -1.14 -34.16 9.10
CA ASP A 254 -0.87 -35.58 9.40
C ASP A 254 -0.60 -36.44 8.16
N THR A 255 -1.15 -36.07 7.01
CA THR A 255 -1.03 -36.82 5.74
C THR A 255 0.41 -37.17 5.36
N PRO A 256 1.40 -36.24 5.40
CA PRO A 256 2.79 -36.58 5.09
C PRO A 256 3.43 -37.57 6.07
N PHE A 257 3.02 -37.59 7.35
CA PHE A 257 3.58 -38.52 8.33
C PHE A 257 3.08 -39.96 8.11
N ILE A 258 1.83 -40.10 7.67
CA ILE A 258 1.28 -41.39 7.26
C ILE A 258 2.06 -41.91 6.05
N LEU A 259 2.30 -41.07 5.05
CA LEU A 259 3.13 -41.42 3.89
C LEU A 259 4.57 -41.80 4.29
N CYS A 260 5.20 -41.05 5.19
CA CYS A 260 6.54 -41.37 5.70
C CYS A 260 6.57 -42.72 6.43
N SER A 261 5.51 -43.06 7.16
CA SER A 261 5.40 -44.36 7.84
C SER A 261 5.35 -45.51 6.84
N PHE A 262 4.59 -45.35 5.74
CA PHE A 262 4.57 -46.33 4.65
C PHE A 262 5.93 -46.48 3.97
N ILE A 263 6.67 -45.38 3.74
CA ILE A 263 8.01 -45.43 3.16
C ILE A 263 8.98 -46.18 4.09
N ILE A 264 8.99 -45.86 5.39
CA ILE A 264 9.86 -46.55 6.35
C ILE A 264 9.58 -48.06 6.34
N LEU A 265 8.30 -48.46 6.38
CA LEU A 265 7.89 -49.86 6.32
C LEU A 265 8.31 -50.53 5.01
N GLY A 266 8.18 -49.83 3.87
CA GLY A 266 8.55 -50.36 2.55
C GLY A 266 10.06 -50.55 2.35
N THR A 267 10.91 -49.78 3.02
CA THR A 267 12.38 -49.88 2.84
C THR A 267 13.05 -51.08 3.53
N GLY A 268 12.36 -51.78 4.44
CA GLY A 268 12.88 -52.96 5.15
C GLY A 268 13.97 -52.68 6.18
N TRP A 269 15.01 -51.92 5.82
CA TRP A 269 16.22 -51.63 6.62
C TRP A 269 15.93 -51.08 8.02
N ARG A 270 14.92 -50.21 8.16
CA ARG A 270 14.48 -49.64 9.44
C ARG A 270 13.11 -50.10 9.91
N ALA A 271 12.43 -50.95 9.15
CA ALA A 271 11.05 -51.37 9.45
C ALA A 271 10.96 -52.05 10.82
N TYR A 272 11.92 -52.93 11.15
CA TYR A 272 11.99 -53.62 12.44
C TYR A 272 12.06 -52.65 13.64
N PHE A 273 12.97 -51.67 13.58
CA PHE A 273 13.12 -50.66 14.64
C PHE A 273 11.92 -49.71 14.73
N PHE A 274 11.30 -49.40 13.59
CA PHE A 274 10.11 -48.56 13.54
C PHE A 274 8.91 -49.25 14.21
N VAL A 275 8.61 -50.51 13.84
CA VAL A 275 7.49 -51.28 14.40
C VAL A 275 7.68 -51.55 15.89
N ARG A 276 8.87 -52.01 16.31
CA ARG A 276 9.15 -52.35 17.71
C ARG A 276 9.17 -51.12 18.64
N GLY A 277 9.55 -49.96 18.11
CA GLY A 277 9.68 -48.73 18.91
C GLY A 277 8.52 -47.73 18.75
N PHE A 278 7.46 -48.05 18.02
CA PHE A 278 6.36 -47.12 17.78
C PHE A 278 5.56 -46.87 19.08
N PRO A 279 5.47 -45.62 19.58
CA PRO A 279 4.84 -45.36 20.86
C PRO A 279 3.31 -45.34 20.71
N THR A 280 2.63 -46.33 21.31
CA THR A 280 1.17 -46.40 21.41
C THR A 280 0.67 -45.64 22.66
N GLY A 281 -0.54 -45.07 22.60
CA GLY A 281 -1.16 -44.36 23.74
C GLY A 281 -0.58 -42.99 24.09
N VAL A 282 0.41 -42.47 23.36
CA VAL A 282 1.01 -41.14 23.59
C VAL A 282 0.41 -40.05 22.69
N SER A 283 0.71 -38.79 22.99
CA SER A 283 0.23 -37.65 22.18
C SER A 283 0.67 -37.76 20.70
N ARG A 284 -0.18 -37.28 19.79
CA ARG A 284 0.08 -37.29 18.34
C ARG A 284 1.42 -36.64 17.98
N TRP A 285 1.85 -35.64 18.75
CA TRP A 285 3.12 -34.98 18.48
C TRP A 285 4.33 -35.89 18.74
N VAL A 286 4.26 -36.73 19.78
CA VAL A 286 5.30 -37.72 20.08
C VAL A 286 5.36 -38.79 18.98
N GLN A 287 4.19 -39.24 18.49
CA GLN A 287 4.11 -40.19 17.37
C GLN A 287 4.68 -39.60 16.08
N ARG A 288 4.26 -38.39 15.70
CA ARG A 288 4.79 -37.65 14.53
C ARG A 288 6.30 -37.45 14.61
N ARG A 289 6.80 -37.04 15.78
CA ARG A 289 8.23 -36.85 16.02
C ARG A 289 8.98 -38.18 15.89
N TYR A 290 8.41 -39.28 16.39
CA TYR A 290 8.99 -40.61 16.24
C TYR A 290 9.06 -41.04 14.77
N ILE A 291 7.95 -40.92 14.04
CA ILE A 291 7.87 -41.22 12.60
C ILE A 291 8.90 -40.40 11.81
N MET A 292 8.93 -39.07 12.01
CA MET A 292 9.90 -38.23 11.32
C MET A 292 11.33 -38.53 11.72
N LYS A 293 11.59 -38.85 13.00
CA LYS A 293 12.93 -39.23 13.45
C LYS A 293 13.41 -40.47 12.71
N GLN A 294 12.57 -41.50 12.58
CA GLN A 294 12.94 -42.72 11.85
C GLN A 294 13.04 -42.49 10.34
N PHE A 295 12.16 -41.67 9.76
CA PHE A 295 12.22 -41.30 8.34
C PHE A 295 13.48 -40.50 8.00
N VAL A 296 13.83 -39.52 8.84
CA VAL A 296 15.06 -38.73 8.69
C VAL A 296 16.28 -39.62 8.86
N PHE A 297 16.26 -40.54 9.82
CA PHE A 297 17.38 -41.48 9.94
C PHE A 297 17.53 -42.40 8.73
N LEU A 298 16.43 -42.90 8.17
CA LEU A 298 16.44 -43.66 6.92
C LEU A 298 17.04 -42.83 5.77
N LEU A 299 16.64 -41.56 5.63
CA LEU A 299 17.21 -40.66 4.62
C LEU A 299 18.68 -40.33 4.88
N LEU A 300 19.12 -40.30 6.15
CA LEU A 300 20.51 -40.02 6.52
C LEU A 300 21.42 -41.24 6.38
N ASP A 301 20.90 -42.46 6.46
CA ASP A 301 21.69 -43.70 6.30
C ASP A 301 22.41 -43.71 4.92
N ILE A 302 21.76 -43.24 3.84
CA ILE A 302 22.34 -43.24 2.47
C ILE A 302 23.50 -42.23 2.31
N PRO A 303 23.34 -40.92 2.59
CA PRO A 303 24.43 -39.95 2.48
C PRO A 303 25.57 -40.23 3.46
N THR A 304 25.28 -40.76 4.65
CA THR A 304 26.34 -41.08 5.61
C THR A 304 27.19 -42.27 5.17
N ALA A 305 26.61 -43.28 4.52
CA ALA A 305 27.39 -44.34 3.89
C ALA A 305 28.33 -43.80 2.78
N ILE A 306 27.83 -42.91 1.93
CA ILE A 306 28.63 -42.26 0.88
C ILE A 306 29.72 -41.36 1.48
N ALA A 307 29.38 -40.54 2.47
CA ALA A 307 30.32 -39.65 3.16
C ALA A 307 31.41 -40.44 3.88
N PHE A 308 31.06 -41.58 4.48
CA PHE A 308 32.02 -42.49 5.08
C PHE A 308 32.99 -43.04 4.03
N LEU A 309 32.50 -43.44 2.86
CA LEU A 309 33.33 -43.91 1.75
C LEU A 309 34.30 -42.81 1.26
N ILE A 310 33.83 -41.57 1.09
CA ILE A 310 34.69 -40.43 0.69
C ILE A 310 35.73 -40.14 1.76
N LEU A 311 35.35 -40.13 3.04
CA LEU A 311 36.27 -39.91 4.16
C LEU A 311 37.39 -40.95 4.18
N MET A 312 37.06 -42.21 3.94
CA MET A 312 38.04 -43.30 3.85
C MET A 312 39.00 -43.11 2.68
N LEU A 313 38.54 -42.51 1.57
CA LEU A 313 39.36 -42.21 0.39
C LEU A 313 40.34 -41.05 0.62
N THR A 314 40.00 -40.08 1.47
CA THR A 314 40.79 -38.84 1.61
C THR A 314 42.09 -38.93 2.44
N VAL A 315 42.48 -40.10 2.97
CA VAL A 315 43.68 -40.41 3.81
C VAL A 315 43.91 -39.51 5.03
N TYR A 316 43.89 -38.19 4.88
CA TYR A 316 44.00 -37.14 5.87
C TYR A 316 43.01 -37.26 7.06
N ARG A 317 41.74 -37.61 6.81
CA ARG A 317 40.69 -37.70 7.86
C ARG A 317 40.27 -39.13 8.22
N ALA A 318 40.65 -40.13 7.43
CA ALA A 318 40.27 -41.53 7.65
C ALA A 318 40.68 -42.07 9.03
N PRO A 319 41.93 -41.88 9.53
CA PRO A 319 42.36 -42.41 10.82
C PRO A 319 41.56 -41.84 12.00
N THR A 320 41.25 -40.55 11.96
CA THR A 320 40.45 -39.89 13.01
C THR A 320 39.01 -40.37 13.02
N THR A 321 38.42 -40.65 11.85
CA THR A 321 37.05 -41.15 11.71
C THR A 321 36.93 -42.57 12.24
N ILE A 322 37.89 -43.44 11.91
CA ILE A 322 37.94 -44.83 12.40
C ILE A 322 38.12 -44.88 13.92
N ARG A 323 39.01 -44.06 14.49
CA ARG A 323 39.21 -43.98 15.95
C ARG A 323 37.93 -43.58 16.67
N HIS A 324 37.20 -42.59 16.14
CA HIS A 324 35.95 -42.13 16.75
C HIS A 324 34.82 -43.17 16.62
N LEU A 325 34.72 -43.87 15.49
CA LEU A 325 33.72 -44.94 15.31
C LEU A 325 34.00 -46.16 16.21
N LYS A 326 35.27 -46.55 16.38
CA LYS A 326 35.67 -47.60 17.33
C LYS A 326 35.35 -47.22 18.78
N ALA A 327 35.59 -45.97 19.16
CA ALA A 327 35.31 -45.46 20.50
C ALA A 327 33.80 -45.43 20.83
N ALA A 328 32.92 -45.28 19.83
CA ALA A 328 31.48 -45.17 20.02
C ALA A 328 30.76 -46.50 20.31
N LYS A 329 31.47 -47.64 20.44
CA LYS A 329 30.91 -48.99 20.75
C LYS A 329 29.63 -49.35 19.97
N ILE A 330 29.52 -48.92 18.71
CA ILE A 330 28.32 -49.11 17.87
C ILE A 330 27.98 -50.60 17.64
N PHE A 331 28.92 -51.52 17.89
CA PHE A 331 28.75 -52.97 17.73
C PHE A 331 28.59 -53.77 19.04
N SER A 332 28.65 -53.13 20.21
CA SER A 332 28.34 -53.81 21.46
C SER A 332 26.82 -53.79 21.66
N TYR A 333 26.13 -54.81 21.15
CA TYR A 333 24.73 -55.07 21.45
C TYR A 333 24.61 -55.29 22.96
N ASN A 334 24.09 -54.29 23.67
CA ASN A 334 23.79 -54.40 25.10
C ASN A 334 22.60 -55.36 25.24
N GLU A 335 22.91 -56.65 25.39
CA GLU A 335 21.95 -57.64 25.88
C GLU A 335 21.43 -57.21 27.25
N GLY A 336 20.11 -57.34 27.43
CA GLY A 336 19.30 -56.69 28.45
C GLY A 336 19.93 -56.60 29.85
N SER A 337 20.23 -55.38 30.28
CA SER A 337 20.14 -55.04 31.70
C SER A 337 18.80 -54.36 31.94
N ASN A 338 17.76 -55.20 32.00
CA ASN A 338 16.41 -54.83 32.43
C ASN A 338 16.32 -55.00 33.95
N ASN A 339 17.35 -54.56 34.70
CA ASN A 339 17.32 -54.58 36.15
C ASN A 339 16.70 -53.29 36.67
N ASN A 340 15.41 -53.41 37.02
CA ASN A 340 14.73 -52.75 38.13
C ASN A 340 15.52 -51.61 38.80
N SER A 341 15.36 -50.40 38.30
CA SER A 341 15.56 -49.20 39.09
C SER A 341 14.19 -48.66 39.51
N ASN A 342 13.57 -49.41 40.43
CA ASN A 342 12.64 -48.86 41.41
C ASN A 342 13.51 -48.08 42.42
N SER A 343 13.96 -46.88 42.05
CA SER A 343 14.66 -45.98 42.97
C SER A 343 13.65 -44.99 43.51
N ASN A 344 13.22 -45.31 44.72
CA ASN A 344 12.41 -44.47 45.59
C ASN A 344 12.99 -43.05 45.71
N ASN A 345 12.06 -42.10 45.69
CA ASN A 345 12.03 -40.89 46.49
C ASN A 345 12.92 -40.96 47.74
N ASN A 346 13.91 -40.06 47.81
CA ASN A 346 14.23 -39.19 48.95
C ASN A 346 15.72 -38.85 48.92
N THR A 347 16.04 -37.65 48.43
CA THR A 347 17.25 -36.97 48.91
C THR A 347 16.93 -35.50 49.03
N SER A 348 16.68 -35.14 50.28
CA SER A 348 16.58 -33.81 50.83
C SER A 348 17.76 -32.94 50.40
N VAL A 349 17.40 -31.71 50.03
CA VAL A 349 18.04 -30.46 50.43
C VAL A 349 19.23 -30.66 51.40
N ASN A 350 20.43 -30.38 50.91
CA ASN A 350 21.44 -29.68 51.71
C ASN A 350 22.20 -28.73 50.78
N MET A 351 21.80 -27.45 50.86
CA MET A 351 22.64 -26.32 50.50
C MET A 351 23.78 -26.28 51.52
N ASP A 352 24.97 -26.69 51.13
CA ASP A 352 26.20 -26.26 51.79
C ASP A 352 26.95 -25.33 50.84
N THR A 353 26.71 -24.05 51.08
CA THR A 353 27.58 -22.91 50.79
C THR A 353 28.93 -23.09 51.49
N SER A 354 29.97 -23.39 50.72
CA SER A 354 31.35 -23.02 51.06
C SER A 354 32.11 -22.74 49.76
N ASN A 355 32.30 -21.47 49.43
CA ASN A 355 33.56 -20.74 49.64
C ASN A 355 34.76 -21.40 48.96
N ALA A 356 35.03 -20.97 47.73
CA ALA A 356 36.38 -20.89 47.19
C ALA A 356 36.48 -19.64 46.28
N ASN A 357 36.86 -18.54 46.93
CA ASN A 357 37.53 -17.40 46.30
C ASN A 357 38.70 -17.89 45.44
N GLY A 358 38.82 -17.38 44.22
CA GLY A 358 40.05 -17.53 43.44
C GLY A 358 39.90 -17.17 41.97
N ASN A 359 40.21 -15.90 41.67
CA ASN A 359 40.57 -15.33 40.36
C ASN A 359 39.41 -14.94 39.42
N ALA A 360 39.12 -13.64 39.43
CA ALA A 360 38.10 -12.95 38.65
C ALA A 360 38.65 -12.22 37.40
N ASP A 361 39.78 -12.66 36.82
CA ASP A 361 40.43 -11.95 35.71
C ASP A 361 40.45 -12.72 34.36
N ASP A 362 39.66 -13.79 34.21
CA ASP A 362 39.56 -14.57 32.96
C ASP A 362 38.18 -14.44 32.26
N GLU A 363 37.46 -13.33 32.47
CA GLU A 363 36.11 -13.10 31.88
C GLU A 363 36.11 -12.81 30.36
N ASP A 364 37.27 -12.65 29.71
CA ASP A 364 37.33 -12.33 28.28
C ASP A 364 37.50 -13.55 27.34
N ASN A 365 37.32 -14.78 27.84
CA ASN A 365 37.26 -15.97 27.00
C ASN A 365 35.81 -16.48 26.84
N PRO A 366 35.04 -16.01 25.83
CA PRO A 366 33.65 -16.42 25.61
C PRO A 366 33.49 -17.88 25.12
N ALA A 367 34.56 -18.68 25.11
CA ALA A 367 34.51 -20.06 24.68
C ALA A 367 34.26 -21.00 25.88
N PRO A 368 33.17 -21.80 25.88
CA PRO A 368 32.89 -22.72 26.97
C PRO A 368 34.10 -23.63 27.20
N ALA A 369 34.60 -23.67 28.44
CA ALA A 369 35.55 -24.67 28.87
C ALA A 369 34.98 -26.02 28.44
N ALA A 370 35.72 -26.75 27.60
CA ALA A 370 35.32 -28.06 27.12
C ALA A 370 35.38 -29.00 28.33
N THR A 371 34.32 -28.98 29.14
CA THR A 371 34.03 -30.03 30.09
C THR A 371 34.10 -31.32 29.28
N VAL A 372 35.02 -32.18 29.70
CA VAL A 372 35.18 -33.57 29.25
C VAL A 372 33.91 -34.29 29.68
N SER A 373 32.82 -33.96 29.00
CA SER A 373 31.50 -34.46 29.24
C SER A 373 31.52 -35.90 28.75
N SER A 374 31.20 -36.78 29.69
CA SER A 374 30.80 -38.17 29.50
C SER A 374 30.49 -38.47 28.05
N THR A 375 31.20 -39.45 27.48
CA THR A 375 31.00 -40.03 26.15
C THR A 375 29.52 -40.27 25.90
N THR A 376 28.85 -39.24 25.41
CA THR A 376 27.48 -39.28 24.98
C THR A 376 27.46 -40.24 23.80
N ASN A 377 26.48 -41.14 23.77
CA ASN A 377 26.25 -42.10 22.69
C ASN A 377 26.05 -41.35 21.36
N GLN A 378 27.13 -40.91 20.74
CA GLN A 378 27.11 -40.23 19.44
C GLN A 378 26.74 -41.28 18.42
N SER A 379 25.65 -41.04 17.69
CA SER A 379 25.27 -41.93 16.61
C SER A 379 26.36 -41.91 15.54
N TRP A 380 26.56 -43.04 14.87
CA TRP A 380 27.58 -43.16 13.82
C TRP A 380 27.40 -42.11 12.72
N HIS A 381 26.16 -41.70 12.41
CA HIS A 381 25.84 -40.58 11.52
C HIS A 381 26.49 -39.26 11.93
N GLN A 382 26.49 -38.96 13.23
CA GLN A 382 27.08 -37.73 13.75
C GLN A 382 28.60 -37.75 13.65
N ILE A 383 29.20 -38.90 13.89
CA ILE A 383 30.66 -39.07 13.81
C ILE A 383 31.12 -38.91 12.36
N VAL A 384 30.52 -39.65 11.43
CA VAL A 384 30.82 -39.58 10.00
C VAL A 384 30.49 -38.21 9.43
N GLY A 385 29.30 -37.68 9.74
CA GLY A 385 28.87 -36.36 9.29
C GLY A 385 29.82 -35.26 9.79
N LYS A 386 30.20 -35.26 11.06
CA LYS A 386 31.13 -34.28 11.63
C LYS A 386 32.47 -34.28 10.91
N GLN A 387 33.04 -35.47 10.64
CA GLN A 387 34.33 -35.55 9.94
C GLN A 387 34.21 -35.15 8.47
N PHE A 388 33.13 -35.52 7.80
CA PHE A 388 32.89 -35.17 6.39
C PHE A 388 32.68 -33.67 6.21
N PHE A 389 31.90 -33.04 7.09
CA PHE A 389 31.74 -31.59 7.11
C PHE A 389 33.06 -30.88 7.43
N LEU A 390 33.86 -31.39 8.37
CA LEU A 390 35.17 -30.82 8.66
C LEU A 390 36.11 -30.87 7.45
N LEU A 391 36.04 -31.94 6.63
CA LEU A 391 36.78 -32.06 5.38
C LEU A 391 36.33 -31.03 4.34
N ILE A 392 35.01 -30.92 4.10
CA ILE A 392 34.46 -29.93 3.15
C ILE A 392 34.82 -28.50 3.58
N ILE A 393 34.76 -28.23 4.88
CA ILE A 393 35.11 -26.93 5.46
C ILE A 393 36.60 -26.64 5.30
N ASP A 394 37.49 -27.63 5.37
CA ASP A 394 38.94 -27.43 5.25
C ASP A 394 39.40 -27.02 3.83
N ILE A 395 38.79 -27.58 2.79
CA ILE A 395 39.18 -27.38 1.38
C ILE A 395 39.29 -25.90 0.93
N PRO A 396 38.35 -24.99 1.26
CA PRO A 396 38.41 -23.61 0.79
C PRO A 396 39.44 -22.73 1.51
N PHE A 397 39.85 -23.05 2.75
CA PHE A 397 40.69 -22.13 3.54
C PHE A 397 42.07 -21.81 2.93
N PRO A 398 42.79 -22.74 2.28
CA PRO A 398 44.02 -22.43 1.55
C PRO A 398 43.81 -21.42 0.41
N VAL A 399 42.69 -21.51 -0.30
CA VAL A 399 42.32 -20.57 -1.37
C VAL A 399 41.91 -19.22 -0.78
N LEU A 400 41.15 -19.23 0.33
CA LEU A 400 40.75 -18.01 1.03
C LEU A 400 41.93 -17.27 1.66
N LEU A 401 42.96 -17.99 2.12
CA LEU A 401 44.21 -17.41 2.61
C LEU A 401 44.89 -16.58 1.50
N LEU A 402 44.96 -17.11 0.27
CA LEU A 402 45.53 -16.40 -0.88
C LEU A 402 44.77 -15.12 -1.23
N LEU A 403 43.46 -15.06 -0.98
CA LEU A 403 42.66 -13.85 -1.22
C LEU A 403 42.95 -12.71 -0.23
N THR A 404 43.70 -12.97 0.86
CA THR A 404 44.04 -11.95 1.86
C THR A 404 45.40 -11.28 1.65
N MET A 405 45.99 -11.35 0.43
CA MET A 405 47.38 -10.90 0.16
C MET A 405 47.77 -9.55 0.77
N TRP A 406 46.91 -8.52 0.71
CA TRP A 406 47.22 -7.19 1.25
C TRP A 406 47.27 -7.12 2.78
N ARG A 407 46.51 -7.98 3.49
CA ARG A 407 46.57 -8.13 4.95
C ARG A 407 47.38 -9.37 5.40
N LEU A 408 47.98 -10.09 4.45
CA LEU A 408 48.65 -11.37 4.69
C LEU A 408 49.81 -11.29 5.70
N PRO A 409 50.66 -10.24 5.74
CA PRO A 409 51.74 -10.16 6.73
C PRO A 409 51.21 -10.14 8.17
N ILE A 410 50.11 -9.41 8.40
CA ILE A 410 49.46 -9.31 9.72
C ILE A 410 48.81 -10.65 10.07
N LEU A 411 48.12 -11.27 9.10
CA LEU A 411 47.50 -12.58 9.28
C LEU A 411 48.54 -13.67 9.61
N ILE A 412 49.70 -13.67 8.95
CA ILE A 412 50.78 -14.63 9.21
C ILE A 412 51.35 -14.44 10.64
N SER A 413 51.58 -13.19 11.07
CA SER A 413 52.01 -12.89 12.44
C SER A 413 51.04 -13.47 13.47
N ARG A 414 49.73 -13.22 13.27
CA ARG A 414 48.67 -13.70 14.16
C ARG A 414 48.45 -15.22 14.09
N LEU A 415 48.67 -15.86 12.94
CA LEU A 415 48.63 -17.32 12.81
C LEU A 415 49.78 -18.01 13.54
N ARG A 416 50.93 -17.33 13.69
CA ARG A 416 52.10 -17.82 14.42
C ARG A 416 51.90 -17.78 15.94
N GLU A 417 51.08 -16.87 16.43
CA GLU A 417 50.74 -16.70 17.86
C GLU A 417 49.78 -17.79 18.40
N ILE A 418 49.24 -18.69 17.54
CA ILE A 418 48.29 -19.75 17.96
C ILE A 418 49.04 -21.06 18.28
N ASP A 419 49.31 -21.30 19.57
CA ASP A 419 50.04 -22.48 20.06
C ASP A 419 49.17 -23.62 20.63
N ASP A 420 47.87 -23.41 20.90
CA ASP A 420 47.01 -24.44 21.52
C ASP A 420 46.76 -25.65 20.57
N PRO A 421 47.27 -26.87 20.88
CA PRO A 421 47.15 -28.04 20.00
C PRO A 421 45.70 -28.54 19.86
N ALA A 422 44.83 -28.32 20.84
CA ALA A 422 43.45 -28.80 20.81
C ALA A 422 42.54 -27.90 19.94
N ARG A 423 42.81 -26.58 19.93
CA ARG A 423 41.99 -25.58 19.22
C ARG A 423 42.62 -25.02 17.95
N LYS A 424 43.88 -25.39 17.68
CA LYS A 424 44.72 -24.90 16.58
C LYS A 424 43.97 -24.71 15.26
N TYR A 425 43.27 -25.74 14.79
CA TYR A 425 42.61 -25.72 13.49
C TYR A 425 41.39 -24.79 13.44
N ALA A 426 40.59 -24.76 14.50
CA ALA A 426 39.40 -23.92 14.55
C ALA A 426 39.77 -22.43 14.63
N GLN A 427 40.75 -22.09 15.48
CA GLN A 427 41.24 -20.72 15.62
C GLN A 427 41.90 -20.21 14.35
N ARG A 428 42.71 -21.03 13.66
CA ARG A 428 43.32 -20.68 12.37
C ARG A 428 42.28 -20.39 11.29
N ARG A 429 41.24 -21.22 11.17
CA ARG A 429 40.13 -21.00 10.22
C ARG A 429 39.38 -19.70 10.53
N LEU A 430 39.04 -19.48 11.81
CA LEU A 430 38.30 -18.30 12.24
C LEU A 430 39.10 -17.01 12.01
N LEU A 431 40.41 -17.06 12.25
CA LEU A 431 41.31 -15.95 11.98
C LEU A 431 41.39 -15.64 10.47
N ILE A 432 41.57 -16.65 9.61
CA ILE A 432 41.58 -16.47 8.15
C ILE A 432 40.25 -15.85 7.67
N LEU A 433 39.12 -16.35 8.17
CA LEU A 433 37.80 -15.86 7.80
C LEU A 433 37.57 -14.41 8.28
N ARG A 434 38.04 -14.06 9.48
CA ARG A 434 37.97 -12.70 10.03
C ARG A 434 38.78 -11.72 9.17
N TYR A 435 39.98 -12.10 8.74
CA TYR A 435 40.81 -11.25 7.88
C TYR A 435 40.28 -11.15 6.44
N LEU A 436 39.70 -12.22 5.90
CA LEU A 436 38.97 -12.16 4.63
C LEU A 436 37.79 -11.17 4.70
N LEU A 437 37.05 -11.20 5.81
CA LEU A 437 35.96 -10.26 6.05
C LEU A 437 36.48 -8.82 6.15
N TYR A 438 37.63 -8.60 6.80
CA TYR A 438 38.26 -7.28 6.83
C TYR A 438 38.70 -6.80 5.45
N VAL A 439 39.26 -7.66 4.59
CA VAL A 439 39.58 -7.30 3.19
C VAL A 439 38.32 -6.91 2.42
N LEU A 440 37.20 -7.64 2.62
CA LEU A 440 35.92 -7.27 2.02
C LEU A 440 35.44 -5.91 2.53
N PHE A 441 35.57 -5.64 3.83
CA PHE A 441 35.21 -4.34 4.41
C PHE A 441 36.11 -3.21 3.93
N ASP A 442 37.40 -3.46 3.69
CA ASP A 442 38.31 -2.46 3.11
C ASP A 442 37.83 -2.05 1.72
N ILE A 443 37.51 -3.01 0.85
CA ILE A 443 36.96 -2.75 -0.50
C ILE A 443 35.64 -1.96 -0.40
N LEU A 444 34.75 -2.36 0.52
CA LEU A 444 33.48 -1.66 0.72
C LEU A 444 33.67 -0.24 1.27
N CYS A 445 34.67 0.00 2.13
CA CYS A 445 34.95 1.30 2.74
C CYS A 445 35.58 2.32 1.76
N ILE A 446 36.14 1.88 0.63
CA ILE A 446 36.63 2.79 -0.42
C ILE A 446 35.50 3.71 -0.91
N VAL A 447 34.28 3.17 -1.11
CA VAL A 447 33.14 3.95 -1.64
C VAL A 447 32.70 5.05 -0.65
N PRO A 448 32.40 4.76 0.63
CA PRO A 448 32.19 5.77 1.67
C PRO A 448 33.29 6.83 1.74
N THR A 449 34.55 6.40 1.67
CA THR A 449 35.71 7.30 1.76
C THR A 449 35.75 8.29 0.58
N LEU A 450 35.50 7.81 -0.65
CA LEU A 450 35.38 8.68 -1.82
C LEU A 450 34.21 9.68 -1.68
N ILE A 451 33.08 9.25 -1.14
CA ILE A 451 31.93 10.15 -0.91
C ILE A 451 32.28 11.22 0.14
N ILE A 452 32.96 10.84 1.22
CA ILE A 452 33.44 11.79 2.24
C ILE A 452 34.36 12.84 1.63
N PHE A 453 35.27 12.45 0.73
CA PHE A 453 36.15 13.38 0.02
C PHE A 453 35.40 14.32 -0.94
N ILE A 454 34.33 13.84 -1.58
CA ILE A 454 33.47 14.69 -2.44
C ILE A 454 32.72 15.73 -1.59
N THR A 455 32.27 15.35 -0.40
CA THR A 455 31.63 16.28 0.55
C THR A 455 32.68 17.06 1.33
N LEU A 456 33.22 18.11 0.71
CA LEU A 456 34.32 18.94 1.23
C LEU A 456 34.17 19.35 2.71
N TRP A 457 32.93 19.51 3.21
CA TRP A 457 32.66 19.92 4.59
C TRP A 457 32.92 18.85 5.67
N ARG A 458 33.03 17.55 5.31
CA ARG A 458 33.36 16.46 6.25
C ARG A 458 34.83 16.03 6.25
N ILE A 459 35.64 16.59 5.35
CA ILE A 459 37.07 16.33 5.27
C ILE A 459 37.81 16.62 6.60
N PRO A 460 37.54 17.72 7.34
CA PRO A 460 38.24 17.97 8.60
C PRO A 460 37.98 16.90 9.67
N SER A 461 36.74 16.40 9.76
CA SER A 461 36.39 15.30 10.67
C SER A 461 37.13 14.02 10.30
N PHE A 462 37.22 13.73 9.00
CA PHE A 462 37.96 12.57 8.49
C PHE A 462 39.47 12.67 8.75
N ILE A 463 40.08 13.83 8.54
CA ILE A 463 41.50 14.09 8.84
C ILE A 463 41.78 13.91 10.34
N LYS A 464 40.87 14.39 11.21
CA LYS A 464 40.99 14.21 12.66
C LYS A 464 41.00 12.73 13.03
N VAL A 465 40.06 11.95 12.46
CA VAL A 465 40.02 10.48 12.64
C VAL A 465 41.32 9.82 12.17
N ILE A 466 41.85 10.20 11.01
CA ILE A 466 43.13 9.66 10.50
C ILE A 466 44.29 9.98 11.44
N ARG A 467 44.37 11.21 11.97
CA ARG A 467 45.47 11.64 12.85
C ARG A 467 45.44 10.94 14.21
N GLU A 468 44.26 10.70 14.74
CA GLU A 468 44.06 10.04 16.05
C GLU A 468 44.15 8.51 15.94
N TYR A 469 44.18 7.97 14.72
CA TYR A 469 44.12 6.55 14.48
C TYR A 469 45.42 5.82 14.88
N LYS A 470 45.32 4.91 15.85
CA LYS A 470 46.36 3.92 16.16
C LYS A 470 46.11 2.65 15.34
N ARG A 471 47.12 2.20 14.60
CA ARG A 471 47.04 1.04 13.69
C ARG A 471 46.49 -0.21 14.42
N GLY A 472 45.32 -0.70 14.00
CA GLY A 472 44.60 -1.80 14.65
C GLY A 472 43.42 -2.35 13.82
N ASP A 473 42.58 -3.19 14.40
CA ASP A 473 41.55 -3.94 13.65
C ASP A 473 40.26 -3.15 13.33
N ASN A 474 40.16 -1.87 13.70
CA ASN A 474 38.90 -1.11 13.66
C ASN A 474 38.83 0.06 12.64
N GLU A 475 39.71 0.09 11.62
CA GLU A 475 39.78 1.16 10.60
C GLU A 475 38.42 1.46 9.95
N HIS A 476 37.74 0.40 9.52
CA HIS A 476 36.44 0.48 8.84
C HIS A 476 35.32 1.02 9.74
N ARG A 477 35.39 0.79 11.06
CA ARG A 477 34.38 1.29 12.01
C ARG A 477 34.42 2.81 12.08
N GLU A 478 35.61 3.39 12.18
CA GLU A 478 35.77 4.84 12.25
C GLU A 478 35.35 5.51 10.94
N VAL A 479 35.73 4.95 9.78
CA VAL A 479 35.25 5.41 8.46
C VAL A 479 33.73 5.31 8.37
N ALA A 480 33.13 4.21 8.83
CA ALA A 480 31.69 4.01 8.84
C ALA A 480 30.97 5.03 9.73
N ILE A 481 31.52 5.40 10.90
CA ILE A 481 30.96 6.42 11.78
C ILE A 481 30.97 7.80 11.09
N VAL A 482 32.06 8.17 10.42
CA VAL A 482 32.13 9.43 9.66
C VAL A 482 31.13 9.43 8.50
N PHE A 483 31.03 8.31 7.77
CA PHE A 483 30.09 8.17 6.66
C PHE A 483 28.62 8.17 7.11
N GLN A 484 28.32 7.52 8.23
CA GLN A 484 26.98 7.54 8.84
C GLN A 484 26.60 8.98 9.24
N ASN A 485 27.52 9.72 9.85
CA ASN A 485 27.32 11.12 10.18
C ASN A 485 27.06 11.97 8.93
N LEU A 486 27.79 11.72 7.83
CA LEU A 486 27.56 12.36 6.54
C LEU A 486 26.16 12.07 5.99
N ILE A 487 25.71 10.81 6.01
CA ILE A 487 24.35 10.45 5.57
C ILE A 487 23.30 11.18 6.41
N ILE A 488 23.51 11.23 7.72
CA ILE A 488 22.60 11.94 8.63
C ILE A 488 22.58 13.44 8.33
N ASP A 489 23.69 14.05 7.89
CA ASP A 489 23.75 15.48 7.59
C ASP A 489 23.06 15.86 6.27
N ILE A 490 23.03 14.98 5.26
CA ILE A 490 22.51 15.31 3.92
C ILE A 490 21.11 15.95 3.98
N PRO A 491 20.11 15.40 4.70
CA PRO A 491 18.81 16.05 4.86
C PRO A 491 18.92 17.46 5.46
N PHE A 492 19.73 17.67 6.49
CA PHE A 492 19.85 18.98 7.14
C PHE A 492 20.59 20.01 6.28
N VAL A 493 21.56 19.58 5.46
CA VAL A 493 22.21 20.43 4.46
C VAL A 493 21.19 20.87 3.41
N ILE A 494 20.34 19.95 2.93
CA ILE A 494 19.26 20.26 1.99
C ILE A 494 18.25 21.24 2.64
N LEU A 495 17.84 21.01 3.89
CA LEU A 495 16.98 21.94 4.63
C LEU A 495 17.63 23.32 4.79
N GLY A 496 18.93 23.37 5.08
CA GLY A 496 19.70 24.60 5.10
C GLY A 496 19.70 25.32 3.75
N LEU A 497 19.94 24.60 2.65
CA LEU A 497 19.84 25.16 1.29
C LEU A 497 18.44 25.72 0.98
N PHE A 498 17.37 25.08 1.44
CA PHE A 498 16.01 25.63 1.30
C PHE A 498 15.83 26.93 2.09
N THR A 499 16.38 27.04 3.31
CA THR A 499 16.32 28.29 4.06
C THR A 499 17.11 29.43 3.42
N MET A 500 18.13 29.12 2.61
CA MET A 500 18.92 30.12 1.88
C MET A 500 18.12 30.80 0.76
N ILE A 501 17.01 30.22 0.31
CA ILE A 501 16.06 30.87 -0.61
C ILE A 501 15.49 32.15 0.00
N PHE A 502 15.44 32.25 1.33
CA PHE A 502 15.03 33.43 2.08
C PHE A 502 16.28 34.12 2.65
N PRO A 503 16.86 35.12 1.95
CA PRO A 503 18.20 35.63 2.26
C PRO A 503 18.34 36.13 3.70
N TRP A 504 17.28 36.75 4.23
CA TRP A 504 17.25 37.23 5.61
C TRP A 504 17.32 36.10 6.63
N ARG A 505 16.88 34.86 6.35
CA ARG A 505 17.08 33.70 7.23
C ARG A 505 18.36 32.94 6.93
N GLY A 506 18.71 32.80 5.66
CA GLY A 506 19.92 32.10 5.21
C GLY A 506 21.18 32.66 5.85
N ILE A 507 21.35 33.98 5.83
CA ILE A 507 22.54 34.64 6.41
C ILE A 507 22.64 34.40 7.93
N TYR A 508 21.51 34.46 8.66
CA TYR A 508 21.49 34.16 10.09
C TYR A 508 21.71 32.69 10.39
N LEU A 509 21.21 31.77 9.55
CA LEU A 509 21.51 30.35 9.69
C LEU A 509 23.00 30.10 9.54
N VAL A 510 23.64 30.64 8.50
CA VAL A 510 25.09 30.47 8.28
C VAL A 510 25.88 31.05 9.46
N ARG A 511 25.55 32.26 9.91
CA ARG A 511 26.21 32.88 11.07
C ARG A 511 26.01 32.04 12.34
N ALA A 512 24.81 31.52 12.57
CA ALA A 512 24.51 30.67 13.72
C ALA A 512 25.26 29.33 13.67
N VAL A 513 25.30 28.68 12.51
CA VAL A 513 26.01 27.40 12.33
C VAL A 513 27.52 27.57 12.48
N ILE A 514 28.10 28.65 11.96
CA ILE A 514 29.56 28.88 12.05
C ILE A 514 29.98 29.38 13.44
N LYS A 515 29.21 30.29 14.06
CA LYS A 515 29.63 31.00 15.29
C LYS A 515 29.07 30.40 16.57
N ASP A 516 27.83 29.92 16.56
CA ASP A 516 27.11 29.53 17.79
C ASP A 516 27.16 28.01 18.03
N CYS A 517 27.33 27.18 17.00
CA CYS A 517 27.29 25.72 17.12
C CYS A 517 28.70 25.14 17.38
N LYS A 518 28.87 24.43 18.50
CA LYS A 518 30.11 23.70 18.81
C LYS A 518 30.03 22.24 18.37
N THR A 519 28.82 21.71 18.24
CA THR A 519 28.59 20.31 17.88
C THR A 519 27.77 20.17 16.59
N ASP A 520 27.94 19.04 15.90
CA ASP A 520 27.16 18.73 14.71
C ASP A 520 25.66 18.62 15.02
N GLY A 521 25.32 18.09 16.20
CA GLY A 521 23.93 17.99 16.67
C GLY A 521 23.25 19.34 16.80
N GLU A 522 23.95 20.33 17.37
CA GLU A 522 23.46 21.71 17.45
C GLU A 522 23.29 22.33 16.06
N SER A 523 24.22 22.07 15.13
CA SER A 523 24.14 22.54 13.75
C SER A 523 22.92 21.98 13.02
N ARG A 524 22.67 20.67 13.14
CA ARG A 524 21.48 19.99 12.58
C ARG A 524 20.18 20.56 13.15
N LEU A 525 20.14 20.74 14.48
CA LEU A 525 18.97 21.29 15.16
C LEU A 525 18.73 22.76 14.76
N MET A 526 19.79 23.54 14.56
CA MET A 526 19.67 24.91 14.05
C MET A 526 19.10 24.93 12.64
N ALA A 527 19.64 24.13 11.70
CA ALA A 527 19.10 24.03 10.34
C ALA A 527 17.60 23.68 10.35
N LEU A 528 17.19 22.72 11.19
CA LEU A 528 15.78 22.34 11.33
C LEU A 528 14.92 23.46 11.92
N ARG A 529 15.41 24.18 12.94
CA ARG A 529 14.69 25.32 13.56
C ARG A 529 14.46 26.44 12.56
N TYR A 530 15.50 26.84 11.81
CA TYR A 530 15.38 27.88 10.78
C TYR A 530 14.44 27.44 9.64
N PHE A 531 14.47 26.16 9.25
CA PHE A 531 13.54 25.62 8.27
C PHE A 531 12.09 25.62 8.76
N GLY A 532 11.84 25.29 10.03
CA GLY A 532 10.49 25.40 10.62
C GLY A 532 9.98 26.84 10.64
N ILE A 533 10.86 27.80 10.96
CA ILE A 533 10.52 29.23 11.01
C ILE A 533 10.25 29.80 9.61
N MET A 534 10.86 29.25 8.57
CA MET A 534 10.55 29.60 7.18
C MET A 534 9.06 29.43 6.84
N PHE A 535 8.39 28.38 7.34
CA PHE A 535 6.93 28.21 7.11
C PHE A 535 6.12 29.29 7.79
N ILE A 536 6.55 29.71 8.97
CA ILE A 536 5.92 30.79 9.72
C ILE A 536 6.11 32.12 8.99
N ASP A 537 7.30 32.37 8.42
CA ASP A 537 7.56 33.54 7.58
C ASP A 537 6.67 33.54 6.33
N ILE A 538 6.46 32.38 5.68
CA ILE A 538 5.55 32.25 4.52
C ILE A 538 4.10 32.61 4.90
N ILE A 539 3.59 32.10 6.02
CA ILE A 539 2.22 32.42 6.49
C ILE A 539 2.12 33.92 6.81
N SER A 540 3.12 34.46 7.51
CA SER A 540 3.19 35.88 7.84
C SER A 540 3.21 36.75 6.59
N PHE A 541 3.95 36.35 5.56
CA PHE A 541 4.02 37.03 4.28
C PHE A 541 2.64 37.05 3.59
N ILE A 542 1.90 35.93 3.61
CA ILE A 542 0.52 35.87 3.09
C ILE A 542 -0.39 36.84 3.85
N PHE A 543 -0.33 36.87 5.18
CA PHE A 543 -1.13 37.81 5.97
C PHE A 543 -0.76 39.26 5.67
N MET A 544 0.54 39.55 5.56
CA MET A 544 1.05 40.87 5.18
C MET A 544 0.54 41.29 3.81
N LEU A 545 0.50 40.38 2.83
CA LEU A 545 -0.03 40.64 1.49
C LEU A 545 -1.52 40.99 1.54
N VAL A 546 -2.32 40.26 2.32
CA VAL A 546 -3.75 40.59 2.53
C VAL A 546 -3.90 41.98 3.14
N ILE A 547 -3.11 42.30 4.17
CA ILE A 547 -3.15 43.61 4.84
C ILE A 547 -2.75 44.73 3.85
N LEU A 548 -1.69 44.52 3.06
CA LEU A 548 -1.23 45.44 2.03
C LEU A 548 -2.30 45.70 0.97
N VAL A 549 -2.99 44.65 0.52
CA VAL A 549 -4.09 44.76 -0.45
C VAL A 549 -5.28 45.53 0.13
N THR A 550 -5.59 45.36 1.42
CA THR A 550 -6.69 46.11 2.05
C THR A 550 -6.36 47.58 2.30
N VAL A 551 -5.09 47.97 2.45
CA VAL A 551 -4.60 49.36 2.66
C VAL A 551 -5.13 50.06 3.93
N TRP A 552 -6.44 50.06 4.22
CA TRP A 552 -7.10 50.82 5.29
C TRP A 552 -6.77 50.34 6.72
N ARG A 553 -6.25 49.11 6.89
CA ARG A 553 -5.78 48.59 8.19
C ARG A 553 -4.27 48.59 8.38
N ILE A 554 -3.49 49.10 7.42
CA ILE A 554 -2.03 49.25 7.57
C ILE A 554 -1.66 50.08 8.83
N PRO A 555 -2.33 51.20 9.16
CA PRO A 555 -2.02 51.95 10.38
C PRO A 555 -2.26 51.14 11.66
N THR A 556 -3.31 50.31 11.68
CA THR A 556 -3.59 49.39 12.80
C THR A 556 -2.50 48.36 12.93
N PHE A 557 -2.09 47.73 11.81
CA PHE A 557 -0.97 46.79 11.80
C PHE A 557 0.31 47.42 12.35
N ILE A 558 0.68 48.61 11.89
CA ILE A 558 1.88 49.32 12.37
C ILE A 558 1.78 49.64 13.87
N LYS A 559 0.59 50.03 14.36
CA LYS A 559 0.36 50.32 15.78
C LYS A 559 0.52 49.06 16.64
N VAL A 560 -0.08 47.94 16.22
CA VAL A 560 0.03 46.66 16.94
C VAL A 560 1.46 46.12 16.87
N LEU A 561 2.11 46.19 15.71
CA LEU A 561 3.50 45.78 15.55
C LEU A 561 4.44 46.58 16.46
N LYS A 562 4.29 47.91 16.51
CA LYS A 562 5.07 48.77 17.43
C LYS A 562 4.79 48.43 18.90
N ALA A 563 3.56 48.09 19.25
CA ALA A 563 3.20 47.68 20.61
C ALA A 563 3.85 46.35 21.00
N GLU A 564 3.80 45.33 20.12
CA GLU A 564 4.42 44.03 20.39
C GLU A 564 5.96 44.09 20.36
N LEU A 565 6.55 44.91 19.48
CA LEU A 565 8.00 45.15 19.50
C LEU A 565 8.47 45.85 20.80
N LYS A 566 7.65 46.73 21.38
CA LYS A 566 7.94 47.40 22.66
C LYS A 566 7.75 46.49 23.88
N ARG A 567 6.98 45.41 23.77
CA ARG A 567 6.75 44.48 24.87
C ARG A 567 8.09 43.82 25.26
N GLU A 568 8.58 44.10 26.47
CA GLU A 568 9.81 43.51 27.04
C GLU A 568 9.58 42.05 27.48
N VAL A 569 9.05 41.22 26.58
CA VAL A 569 9.03 39.78 26.82
C VAL A 569 10.43 39.25 26.47
N ARG A 570 11.04 38.55 27.44
CA ARG A 570 12.27 37.73 27.40
C ARG A 570 13.00 37.71 26.06
N SER A 571 14.30 38.00 26.06
CA SER A 571 15.27 38.04 24.94
C SER A 571 15.26 36.83 23.99
N SER A 572 14.14 36.62 23.31
CA SER A 572 13.93 35.61 22.30
C SER A 572 14.63 36.09 21.03
N LYS A 573 15.51 35.25 20.47
CA LYS A 573 16.14 35.48 19.16
C LYS A 573 15.11 35.70 18.03
N TRP A 574 13.81 35.44 18.29
CA TRP A 574 12.72 35.47 17.32
C TRP A 574 11.66 36.54 17.61
N LYS A 575 11.96 37.51 18.48
CA LYS A 575 11.00 38.56 18.91
C LYS A 575 10.33 39.26 17.73
N GLU A 576 11.10 39.64 16.73
CA GLU A 576 10.58 40.38 15.56
C GLU A 576 9.58 39.55 14.75
N THR A 577 9.86 38.27 14.55
CA THR A 577 8.99 37.37 13.79
C THR A 577 7.69 37.12 14.52
N GLN A 578 7.77 36.88 15.83
CA GLN A 578 6.59 36.71 16.67
C GLN A 578 5.71 37.96 16.66
N ALA A 579 6.32 39.14 16.80
CA ALA A 579 5.60 40.41 16.74
C ALA A 579 4.90 40.62 15.39
N VAL A 580 5.53 40.24 14.27
CA VAL A 580 4.92 40.33 12.93
C VAL A 580 3.73 39.36 12.78
N ILE A 581 3.84 38.12 13.27
CA ILE A 581 2.73 37.15 13.21
C ILE A 581 1.54 37.63 14.05
N GLU A 582 1.79 38.04 15.29
CA GLU A 582 0.73 38.46 16.21
C GLU A 582 0.04 39.73 15.69
N ALA A 583 0.82 40.70 15.21
CA ALA A 583 0.28 41.92 14.62
C ALA A 583 -0.50 41.65 13.33
N SER A 584 0.00 40.78 12.45
CA SER A 584 -0.69 40.44 11.20
C SER A 584 -1.96 39.64 11.44
N GLY A 585 -1.93 38.65 12.34
CA GLY A 585 -3.10 37.86 12.73
C GLY A 585 -4.22 38.70 13.36
N MET A 586 -3.89 39.59 14.31
CA MET A 586 -4.87 40.50 14.91
C MET A 586 -5.47 41.46 13.87
N THR A 587 -4.65 41.99 12.96
CA THR A 587 -5.12 42.87 11.89
C THR A 587 -6.06 42.12 10.93
N LEU A 588 -5.77 40.85 10.63
CA LEU A 588 -6.62 40.02 9.78
C LEU A 588 -8.00 39.75 10.40
N ILE A 589 -8.07 39.56 11.73
CA ILE A 589 -9.34 39.46 12.46
C ILE A 589 -10.15 40.75 12.31
N PHE A 590 -9.52 41.92 12.43
CA PHE A 590 -10.21 43.20 12.21
C PHE A 590 -10.69 43.36 10.77
N ILE A 591 -9.90 42.94 9.78
CA ILE A 591 -10.32 42.93 8.36
C ILE A 591 -11.56 42.04 8.17
N LEU A 592 -11.61 40.86 8.79
CA LEU A 592 -12.77 39.97 8.73
C LEU A 592 -14.02 40.60 9.36
N LEU A 593 -13.86 41.31 10.49
CA LEU A 593 -14.96 42.03 11.13
C LEU A 593 -15.45 43.20 10.25
N ASP A 594 -14.54 43.92 9.60
CA ASP A 594 -14.88 44.98 8.64
C ASP A 594 -15.66 44.43 7.45
N MET A 595 -15.23 43.29 6.90
CA MET A 595 -15.94 42.63 5.81
C MET A 595 -17.36 42.24 6.24
N LEU A 596 -17.54 41.70 7.44
CA LEU A 596 -18.87 41.39 7.98
C LEU A 596 -19.72 42.65 8.16
N GLY A 597 -19.14 43.76 8.63
CA GLY A 597 -19.84 45.04 8.76
C GLY A 597 -20.24 45.64 7.41
N PHE A 598 -19.34 45.60 6.41
CA PHE A 598 -19.60 46.06 5.05
C PHE A 598 -20.73 45.25 4.39
N MET A 599 -20.68 43.92 4.56
CA MET A 599 -21.72 43.01 4.10
C MET A 599 -23.08 43.33 4.69
N GLN A 600 -23.13 43.59 6.00
CA GLN A 600 -24.35 44.03 6.66
C GLN A 600 -24.87 45.36 6.08
N ALA A 601 -23.98 46.33 5.82
CA ALA A 601 -24.35 47.61 5.22
C ALA A 601 -24.89 47.43 3.78
N LEU A 602 -24.32 46.52 2.99
CA LEU A 602 -24.80 46.21 1.64
C LEU A 602 -26.18 45.55 1.64
N VAL A 603 -26.47 44.66 2.61
CA VAL A 603 -27.82 44.10 2.80
C VAL A 603 -28.81 45.23 3.05
N ILE A 604 -28.48 46.14 3.98
CA ILE A 604 -29.32 47.29 4.32
C ILE A 604 -29.55 48.18 3.09
N LEU A 605 -28.50 48.46 2.31
CA LEU A 605 -28.59 49.27 1.10
C LEU A 605 -29.50 48.63 0.03
N ILE A 606 -29.37 47.33 -0.20
CA ILE A 606 -30.24 46.58 -1.13
C ILE A 606 -31.70 46.70 -0.69
N CYS A 607 -31.98 46.48 0.59
CA CYS A 607 -33.33 46.66 1.13
C CYS A 607 -33.85 48.08 0.89
N ILE A 608 -33.04 49.12 1.14
CA ILE A 608 -33.44 50.52 0.89
C ILE A 608 -33.73 50.78 -0.59
N THR A 609 -32.88 50.30 -1.51
CA THR A 609 -33.09 50.49 -2.96
C THR A 609 -34.36 49.81 -3.46
N ARG A 610 -34.68 48.63 -2.93
CA ARG A 610 -35.88 47.87 -3.32
C ARG A 610 -37.16 48.47 -2.73
N VAL A 611 -37.08 49.11 -1.55
CA VAL A 611 -38.19 49.89 -0.98
C VAL A 611 -38.61 51.02 -1.92
N LYS A 612 -37.67 51.74 -2.54
CA LYS A 612 -37.99 52.80 -3.51
C LYS A 612 -38.72 52.26 -4.74
N LEU A 613 -38.26 51.14 -5.31
CA LEU A 613 -38.89 50.51 -6.47
C LEU A 613 -40.29 49.97 -6.14
N CYS A 614 -40.43 49.35 -4.96
CA CYS A 614 -41.72 48.93 -4.42
C CYS A 614 -42.69 50.11 -4.31
N TRP A 615 -42.24 51.22 -3.74
CA TRP A 615 -43.05 52.44 -3.62
C TRP A 615 -43.48 53.01 -4.97
N GLN A 616 -42.58 53.05 -5.96
CA GLN A 616 -42.89 53.52 -7.31
C GLN A 616 -43.92 52.61 -8.00
N ALA A 617 -43.82 51.29 -7.84
CA ALA A 617 -44.80 50.35 -8.37
C ALA A 617 -46.18 50.55 -7.72
N ILE A 618 -46.23 50.73 -6.41
CA ILE A 618 -47.47 51.02 -5.67
C ILE A 618 -48.10 52.34 -6.14
N MET A 619 -47.30 53.41 -6.30
CA MET A 619 -47.80 54.72 -6.74
C MET A 619 -48.29 54.69 -8.19
N LYS A 620 -47.61 53.94 -9.08
CA LYS A 620 -48.03 53.75 -10.47
C LYS A 620 -49.39 53.04 -10.54
N GLU A 621 -49.56 51.98 -9.76
CA GLU A 621 -50.83 51.25 -9.72
C GLU A 621 -51.96 52.09 -9.12
N LYS A 622 -51.66 52.81 -8.03
CA LYS A 622 -52.60 53.75 -7.40
C LYS A 622 -53.06 54.85 -8.37
N SER A 623 -52.20 55.29 -9.29
CA SER A 623 -52.55 56.29 -10.31
C SER A 623 -53.34 55.71 -11.50
N ALA A 624 -53.20 54.41 -11.77
CA ALA A 624 -53.88 53.73 -12.87
C ALA A 624 -55.28 53.22 -12.48
N SER A 625 -55.49 52.89 -11.20
CA SER A 625 -56.79 52.51 -10.67
C SER A 625 -57.67 53.74 -10.39
N LYS A 626 -58.91 53.76 -10.91
CA LYS A 626 -59.92 54.80 -10.64
C LYS A 626 -60.75 54.53 -9.37
N GLU A 627 -60.64 53.34 -8.78
CA GLU A 627 -61.34 52.97 -7.55
C GLU A 627 -60.44 53.12 -6.31
N LYS A 628 -61.04 53.16 -5.11
CA LYS A 628 -60.33 53.36 -3.85
C LYS A 628 -59.24 52.30 -3.66
N PHE A 629 -57.97 52.69 -3.77
CA PHE A 629 -56.82 51.84 -3.54
C PHE A 629 -56.70 51.51 -2.03
N GLU A 630 -56.96 50.25 -1.65
CA GLU A 630 -56.96 49.81 -0.26
C GLU A 630 -55.60 49.20 0.15
N ILE A 631 -55.38 49.05 1.47
CA ILE A 631 -54.15 48.44 2.00
C ILE A 631 -53.93 47.01 1.47
N HIS A 632 -55.00 46.30 1.13
CA HIS A 632 -54.93 44.96 0.54
C HIS A 632 -54.19 44.95 -0.82
N ASP A 633 -54.26 46.04 -1.59
CA ASP A 633 -53.64 46.16 -2.91
C ASP A 633 -52.12 46.42 -2.84
N ILE A 634 -51.61 46.83 -1.67
CA ILE A 634 -50.18 47.06 -1.42
C ILE A 634 -49.42 45.74 -1.17
N ARG A 635 -50.10 44.75 -0.58
CA ARG A 635 -49.51 43.50 -0.10
C ARG A 635 -48.79 42.68 -1.19
N PRO A 636 -49.31 42.54 -2.43
CA PRO A 636 -48.64 41.79 -3.49
C PRO A 636 -47.30 42.43 -3.90
N TYR A 637 -47.26 43.76 -4.00
CA TYR A 637 -46.04 44.51 -4.34
C TYR A 637 -44.99 44.40 -3.24
N LEU A 638 -45.39 44.55 -1.98
CA LEU A 638 -44.47 44.42 -0.85
C LEU A 638 -43.89 43.00 -0.76
N SER A 639 -44.73 41.98 -0.98
CA SER A 639 -44.31 40.57 -0.99
C SER A 639 -43.39 40.26 -2.16
N PHE A 640 -43.68 40.78 -3.36
CA PHE A 640 -42.87 40.59 -4.56
C PHE A 640 -41.46 41.19 -4.40
N TYR A 641 -41.36 42.47 -4.04
CA TYR A 641 -40.06 43.14 -3.89
C TYR A 641 -39.26 42.65 -2.68
N PHE A 642 -39.94 42.18 -1.63
CA PHE A 642 -39.28 41.49 -0.52
C PHE A 642 -38.71 40.12 -0.95
N MET A 643 -39.47 39.35 -1.72
CA MET A 643 -38.99 38.07 -2.27
C MET A 643 -37.85 38.27 -3.27
N GLU A 644 -37.86 39.32 -4.09
CA GLU A 644 -36.70 39.72 -4.89
C GLU A 644 -35.49 40.05 -4.00
N SER A 645 -35.69 40.83 -2.92
CA SER A 645 -34.61 41.18 -1.99
C SER A 645 -34.02 39.95 -1.30
N LEU A 646 -34.87 38.99 -0.90
CA LEU A 646 -34.45 37.70 -0.36
C LEU A 646 -33.79 36.79 -1.40
N ARG A 647 -34.11 36.93 -2.69
CA ARG A 647 -33.42 36.23 -3.77
C ARG A 647 -31.98 36.72 -3.91
N ASP A 648 -31.76 38.02 -3.74
CA ASP A 648 -30.43 38.66 -3.85
C ASP A 648 -29.57 38.47 -2.58
N LEU A 649 -30.19 38.25 -1.42
CA LEU A 649 -29.54 38.22 -0.09
C LEU A 649 -28.53 37.06 0.09
N PRO A 650 -28.79 35.81 -0.33
CA PRO A 650 -27.81 34.74 -0.29
C PRO A 650 -26.57 35.09 -1.11
N HIS A 651 -26.75 35.68 -2.29
CA HIS A 651 -25.63 36.05 -3.15
C HIS A 651 -24.79 37.17 -2.54
N LEU A 652 -25.41 38.02 -1.74
CA LEU A 652 -24.71 39.01 -0.96
C LEU A 652 -23.98 38.38 0.23
N VAL A 653 -24.61 37.52 1.03
CA VAL A 653 -23.97 36.78 2.15
C VAL A 653 -22.80 35.92 1.66
N PHE A 654 -22.91 35.38 0.45
CA PHE A 654 -21.85 34.65 -0.22
C PHE A 654 -20.90 35.56 -1.00
N ALA A 655 -21.06 36.89 -1.03
CA ALA A 655 -20.17 37.80 -1.75
C ALA A 655 -18.69 37.67 -1.33
N PRO A 656 -18.31 37.37 -0.07
CA PRO A 656 -16.92 37.07 0.27
C PRO A 656 -16.45 35.74 -0.34
N ILE A 657 -17.32 34.72 -0.38
CA ILE A 657 -17.02 33.42 -1.04
C ILE A 657 -16.94 33.58 -2.56
N LYS A 658 -17.77 34.46 -3.12
CA LYS A 658 -17.72 34.86 -4.53
C LYS A 658 -16.46 35.68 -4.80
N ALA A 659 -16.09 36.64 -3.94
CA ALA A 659 -14.82 37.34 -4.04
C ALA A 659 -13.62 36.38 -3.93
N VAL A 660 -13.73 35.33 -3.12
CA VAL A 660 -12.77 34.22 -3.08
C VAL A 660 -12.76 33.44 -4.40
N GLY A 661 -13.91 33.22 -5.06
CA GLY A 661 -13.97 32.74 -6.45
C GLY A 661 -13.12 33.58 -7.41
N LEU A 662 -13.05 34.90 -7.19
CA LEU A 662 -12.24 35.84 -7.97
C LEU A 662 -10.74 35.65 -7.69
N VAL A 663 -10.39 35.38 -6.43
CA VAL A 663 -9.02 34.97 -6.03
C VAL A 663 -8.64 33.61 -6.63
N PHE A 664 -9.61 32.74 -6.92
CA PHE A 664 -9.39 31.48 -7.63
C PHE A 664 -9.42 31.59 -9.16
N PHE A 665 -9.64 32.78 -9.72
CA PHE A 665 -9.57 32.99 -11.17
C PHE A 665 -8.17 32.70 -11.75
N PRO A 666 -7.05 33.11 -11.12
CA PRO A 666 -5.70 32.66 -11.50
C PRO A 666 -5.53 31.13 -11.47
N LEU A 667 -6.16 30.46 -10.50
CA LEU A 667 -6.14 28.99 -10.42
C LEU A 667 -6.97 28.36 -11.56
N HIS A 668 -8.11 28.94 -11.89
CA HIS A 668 -8.91 28.53 -13.04
C HIS A 668 -8.15 28.72 -14.35
N LEU A 669 -7.42 29.84 -14.52
CA LEU A 669 -6.52 30.06 -15.66
C LEU A 669 -5.37 29.06 -15.69
N TYR A 670 -4.82 28.70 -14.53
CA TYR A 670 -3.82 27.65 -14.40
C TYR A 670 -4.38 26.28 -14.86
N LEU A 671 -5.56 25.90 -14.37
CA LEU A 671 -6.26 24.68 -14.78
C LEU A 671 -6.59 24.72 -16.28
N SER A 672 -7.06 25.85 -16.82
CA SER A 672 -7.31 26.06 -18.26
C SER A 672 -6.07 25.85 -19.12
N LYS A 673 -4.93 26.37 -18.68
CA LYS A 673 -3.66 26.19 -19.39
C LYS A 673 -3.18 24.73 -19.33
N ARG A 674 -3.46 24.04 -18.22
CA ARG A 674 -3.13 22.63 -18.00
C ARG A 674 -4.00 21.70 -18.85
N THR A 675 -5.30 21.93 -18.91
CA THR A 675 -6.27 21.11 -19.66
C THR A 675 -6.05 21.20 -21.17
N LYS A 676 -5.48 22.30 -21.67
CA LYS A 676 -5.06 22.45 -23.09
C LYS A 676 -3.86 21.59 -23.49
N THR A 677 -3.13 20.99 -22.55
CA THR A 677 -2.02 20.09 -22.90
C THR A 677 -2.55 18.69 -23.23
N PRO A 678 -2.17 18.08 -24.38
CA PRO A 678 -2.75 16.83 -24.90
C PRO A 678 -2.33 15.56 -24.12
N THR A 679 -1.88 15.70 -22.87
CA THR A 679 -1.44 14.56 -22.08
C THR A 679 -2.63 13.84 -21.43
N ASN A 680 -2.97 12.67 -21.97
CA ASN A 680 -4.08 11.82 -21.52
C ASN A 680 -3.76 11.10 -20.18
N SER A 681 -3.82 11.78 -19.04
CA SER A 681 -3.91 11.12 -17.74
C SER A 681 -5.37 11.02 -17.31
N PHE A 682 -5.75 9.95 -16.59
CA PHE A 682 -7.12 9.78 -16.06
C PHE A 682 -7.54 10.96 -15.17
N LEU A 683 -6.60 11.51 -14.40
CA LEU A 683 -6.83 12.72 -13.60
C LEU A 683 -6.99 13.97 -14.47
N ASN A 684 -6.35 14.02 -15.65
CA ASN A 684 -6.54 15.12 -16.60
C ASN A 684 -7.96 15.12 -17.16
N LEU A 685 -8.59 13.97 -17.40
CA LEU A 685 -10.00 13.91 -17.80
C LEU A 685 -10.93 14.49 -16.73
N ILE A 686 -10.68 14.17 -15.46
CA ILE A 686 -11.44 14.75 -14.34
C ILE A 686 -11.17 16.25 -14.22
N LEU A 687 -9.93 16.70 -14.43
CA LEU A 687 -9.58 18.13 -14.40
C LEU A 687 -10.17 18.89 -15.59
N ILE A 688 -10.23 18.30 -16.79
CA ILE A 688 -10.91 18.83 -17.97
C ILE A 688 -12.40 18.98 -17.67
N TRP A 689 -13.03 17.93 -17.14
CA TRP A 689 -14.43 17.98 -16.75
C TRP A 689 -14.71 19.04 -15.67
N LEU A 690 -13.88 19.11 -14.62
CA LEU A 690 -14.00 20.14 -13.58
C LEU A 690 -13.79 21.55 -14.15
N HIS A 691 -12.87 21.71 -15.09
CA HIS A 691 -12.62 22.97 -15.76
C HIS A 691 -13.83 23.37 -16.63
N GLU A 692 -14.32 22.48 -17.49
CA GLU A 692 -15.50 22.71 -18.34
C GLU A 692 -16.74 23.04 -17.51
N CYS A 693 -16.98 22.30 -16.42
CA CYS A 693 -18.04 22.61 -15.48
C CYS A 693 -17.83 23.99 -14.84
N SER A 694 -16.60 24.34 -14.44
CA SER A 694 -16.33 25.66 -13.87
C SER A 694 -16.57 26.80 -14.85
N ILE A 695 -16.37 26.61 -16.17
CA ILE A 695 -16.67 27.64 -17.18
C ILE A 695 -18.17 27.98 -17.19
N SER A 696 -19.05 26.99 -17.05
CA SER A 696 -20.50 27.26 -16.99
C SER A 696 -20.94 28.04 -15.74
N PHE A 697 -20.07 28.15 -14.72
CA PHE A 697 -20.35 28.85 -13.46
C PHE A 697 -19.67 30.22 -13.36
N LEU A 698 -19.14 30.74 -14.46
CA LEU A 698 -18.42 32.01 -14.54
C LEU A 698 -19.36 33.24 -14.57
N ASP A 699 -20.56 33.09 -14.05
CA ASP A 699 -21.52 34.16 -13.84
C ASP A 699 -21.54 34.59 -12.37
N TYR A 700 -21.72 35.88 -12.10
CA TYR A 700 -21.74 36.44 -10.75
C TYR A 700 -22.65 35.65 -9.79
N TRP A 701 -23.77 35.13 -10.30
CA TRP A 701 -24.77 34.41 -9.52
C TRP A 701 -24.32 33.02 -9.05
N GLU A 702 -23.48 32.32 -9.83
CA GLU A 702 -23.04 30.94 -9.58
C GLU A 702 -21.56 30.83 -9.15
N PHE A 703 -20.95 31.97 -8.85
CA PHE A 703 -19.52 32.09 -8.61
C PHE A 703 -19.02 31.39 -7.30
N ASP A 704 -19.94 31.06 -6.39
CA ASP A 704 -19.71 30.19 -5.25
C ASP A 704 -19.46 28.73 -5.70
N LYS A 705 -20.23 28.24 -6.67
CA LYS A 705 -20.00 26.93 -7.31
C LYS A 705 -18.66 26.96 -8.05
N PHE A 706 -18.36 28.03 -8.78
CA PHE A 706 -17.06 28.23 -9.43
C PHE A 706 -15.89 28.06 -8.45
N ALA A 707 -15.96 28.66 -7.26
CA ALA A 707 -14.93 28.52 -6.23
C ALA A 707 -14.80 27.08 -5.73
N VAL A 708 -15.91 26.39 -5.45
CA VAL A 708 -15.91 24.99 -4.99
C VAL A 708 -15.31 24.06 -6.03
N PHE A 709 -15.71 24.17 -7.30
CA PHE A 709 -15.18 23.33 -8.38
C PHE A 709 -13.68 23.57 -8.60
N ASN A 710 -13.20 24.81 -8.51
CA ASN A 710 -11.77 25.12 -8.59
C ASN A 710 -10.99 24.66 -7.34
N ILE A 711 -11.58 24.68 -6.14
CA ILE A 711 -10.96 24.11 -4.92
C ILE A 711 -10.83 22.60 -5.03
N VAL A 712 -11.86 21.91 -5.52
CA VAL A 712 -11.81 20.46 -5.80
C VAL A 712 -10.75 20.19 -6.88
N GLY A 713 -10.70 21.02 -7.92
CA GLY A 713 -9.63 21.00 -8.93
C GLY A 713 -8.24 21.19 -8.31
N ALA A 714 -8.08 22.12 -7.36
CA ALA A 714 -6.85 22.34 -6.61
C ALA A 714 -6.46 21.11 -5.77
N LEU A 715 -7.42 20.53 -5.05
CA LEU A 715 -7.22 19.33 -4.23
C LEU A 715 -6.81 18.10 -5.04
N ILE A 716 -7.21 18.04 -6.32
CA ILE A 716 -6.78 17.00 -7.27
C ILE A 716 -5.45 17.38 -7.92
N SER A 717 -5.22 18.66 -8.19
CA SER A 717 -3.99 19.22 -8.75
C SER A 717 -2.79 19.09 -7.81
N VAL A 718 -2.94 19.44 -6.52
CA VAL A 718 -1.84 19.48 -5.55
C VAL A 718 -1.17 18.11 -5.35
N PRO A 719 -1.88 16.97 -5.20
CA PRO A 719 -1.27 15.65 -5.21
C PRO A 719 -0.57 15.32 -6.53
N ASN A 720 -1.09 15.81 -7.66
CA ASN A 720 -0.49 15.64 -8.97
C ASN A 720 0.85 16.40 -9.06
N GLU A 721 0.92 17.61 -8.50
CA GLU A 721 2.14 18.44 -8.41
C GLU A 721 3.16 17.86 -7.39
N LEU A 722 2.71 17.36 -6.24
CA LEU A 722 3.55 16.54 -5.34
C LEU A 722 4.07 15.29 -6.06
N GLY A 723 3.25 14.72 -6.93
CA GLY A 723 3.64 13.68 -7.86
C GLY A 723 4.75 14.11 -8.81
N ILE A 724 4.82 15.39 -9.24
CA ILE A 724 5.92 15.91 -10.05
C ILE A 724 7.23 15.92 -9.28
N ALA A 725 7.24 16.31 -7.99
CA ALA A 725 8.45 16.23 -7.17
C ALA A 725 8.94 14.78 -7.07
N MET A 726 8.02 13.82 -6.91
CA MET A 726 8.32 12.39 -6.87
C MET A 726 8.81 11.84 -8.22
N VAL A 727 8.15 12.23 -9.31
CA VAL A 727 8.61 11.95 -10.68
C VAL A 727 9.97 12.59 -10.91
N GLY A 728 10.25 13.76 -10.33
CA GLY A 728 11.54 14.45 -10.36
C GLY A 728 12.64 13.66 -9.66
N ILE A 729 12.41 13.22 -8.42
CA ILE A 729 13.33 12.33 -7.67
C ILE A 729 13.58 11.04 -8.48
N ASN A 730 12.51 10.43 -9.00
CA ASN A 730 12.61 9.23 -9.83
C ASN A 730 13.34 9.51 -11.15
N SER A 731 13.18 10.69 -11.73
CA SER A 731 13.83 11.08 -12.99
C SER A 731 15.31 11.36 -12.79
N VAL A 732 15.72 11.94 -11.65
CA VAL A 732 17.14 12.07 -11.28
C VAL A 732 17.75 10.68 -11.10
N TYR A 733 17.05 9.77 -10.41
CA TYR A 733 17.50 8.38 -10.31
C TYR A 733 17.63 7.72 -11.69
N MET A 734 16.59 7.80 -12.53
CA MET A 734 16.59 7.26 -13.90
C MET A 734 17.73 7.86 -14.73
N PHE A 735 17.97 9.17 -14.59
CA PHE A 735 19.06 9.88 -15.25
C PHE A 735 20.42 9.34 -14.81
N LEU A 736 20.67 9.20 -13.51
CA LEU A 736 21.93 8.67 -12.98
C LEU A 736 22.21 7.25 -13.48
N VAL A 737 21.23 6.35 -13.37
CA VAL A 737 21.43 4.93 -13.76
C VAL A 737 21.43 4.71 -15.27
N THR A 738 20.97 5.68 -16.06
CA THR A 738 21.09 5.67 -17.53
C THR A 738 22.24 6.54 -18.04
N LEU A 739 23.10 7.05 -17.14
CA LEU A 739 24.21 7.96 -17.48
C LEU A 739 23.77 9.17 -18.31
N GLY A 740 22.59 9.72 -18.00
CA GLY A 740 22.02 10.85 -18.70
C GLY A 740 21.62 10.55 -20.14
N SER A 741 21.25 9.29 -20.47
CA SER A 741 20.83 8.84 -21.80
C SER A 741 19.99 9.82 -22.63
N PRO A 742 19.01 10.56 -22.06
CA PRO A 742 18.26 11.55 -22.83
C PRO A 742 19.14 12.64 -23.48
N LEU A 743 20.22 13.07 -22.82
CA LEU A 743 21.09 14.15 -23.31
C LEU A 743 21.92 13.77 -24.53
N TRP A 744 22.20 12.49 -24.72
CA TRP A 744 22.98 11.97 -25.85
C TRP A 744 22.17 11.02 -26.74
N ASN A 745 20.84 11.22 -26.76
CA ASN A 745 19.90 10.40 -27.52
C ASN A 745 20.23 10.33 -29.02
N GLN A 746 20.67 11.43 -29.64
CA GLN A 746 21.10 11.44 -31.05
C GLN A 746 22.30 10.51 -31.29
N LYS A 747 23.36 10.60 -30.48
CA LYS A 747 24.53 9.70 -30.60
C LYS A 747 24.12 8.23 -30.42
N ARG A 748 23.20 7.96 -29.51
CA ARG A 748 22.65 6.63 -29.25
C ARG A 748 21.85 6.09 -30.45
N ILE A 749 20.97 6.90 -31.04
CA ILE A 749 20.18 6.53 -32.22
C ILE A 749 21.09 6.30 -33.43
N ASN A 750 22.09 7.16 -33.65
CA ASN A 750 23.07 7.00 -34.72
C ASN A 750 23.88 5.70 -34.59
N ALA A 751 24.08 5.22 -33.36
CA ALA A 751 24.71 3.93 -33.07
C ALA A 751 23.73 2.74 -33.06
N ASN A 752 22.49 2.91 -33.52
CA ASN A 752 21.40 1.92 -33.50
C ASN A 752 21.07 1.35 -32.10
N TRP A 753 21.47 2.01 -31.02
CA TRP A 753 21.26 1.55 -29.65
C TRP A 753 19.90 1.96 -29.08
N THR A 754 18.84 1.40 -29.67
CA THR A 754 17.46 1.79 -29.34
C THR A 754 16.98 1.25 -27.98
N GLN A 755 17.49 0.09 -27.54
CA GLN A 755 17.07 -0.60 -26.32
C GLN A 755 18.27 -1.27 -25.64
N LEU A 756 18.15 -1.50 -24.33
CA LEU A 756 19.10 -2.27 -23.54
C LEU A 756 19.24 -3.71 -24.10
N GLY A 757 20.48 -4.14 -24.34
CA GLY A 757 20.90 -5.38 -25.00
C GLY A 757 21.17 -5.29 -26.50
N LYS A 758 21.06 -4.10 -27.12
CA LYS A 758 21.24 -3.90 -28.57
C LYS A 758 22.42 -3.00 -28.93
N ALA A 759 23.27 -2.62 -27.96
CA ALA A 759 24.44 -1.82 -28.28
C ALA A 759 25.39 -2.58 -29.21
N GLN A 760 25.99 -1.87 -30.17
CA GLN A 760 27.03 -2.41 -31.06
C GLN A 760 28.30 -1.56 -30.95
N GLY A 761 29.45 -2.18 -31.23
CA GLY A 761 30.76 -1.52 -31.19
C GLY A 761 31.13 -0.99 -29.78
N PRO A 762 31.75 0.20 -29.67
CA PRO A 762 32.24 0.73 -28.38
C PRO A 762 31.12 1.07 -27.40
N MET A 763 29.88 1.26 -27.87
CA MET A 763 28.72 1.52 -27.00
C MET A 763 28.35 0.34 -26.09
N VAL A 764 28.83 -0.87 -26.40
CA VAL A 764 28.65 -2.07 -25.56
C VAL A 764 29.22 -1.83 -24.16
N ILE A 765 30.33 -1.12 -24.02
CA ILE A 765 30.93 -0.80 -22.71
C ILE A 765 29.96 0.05 -21.87
N LEU A 766 29.36 1.08 -22.47
CA LEU A 766 28.35 1.92 -21.80
C LEU A 766 27.09 1.11 -21.45
N GLU A 767 26.71 0.14 -22.28
CA GLU A 767 25.62 -0.78 -21.98
C GLU A 767 25.93 -1.64 -20.74
N TYR A 768 27.13 -2.21 -20.64
CA TYR A 768 27.55 -2.95 -19.44
C TYR A 768 27.53 -2.06 -18.19
N ILE A 769 28.08 -0.84 -18.27
CA ILE A 769 28.10 0.11 -17.15
C ILE A 769 26.66 0.46 -16.73
N THR A 770 25.78 0.79 -17.67
CA THR A 770 24.38 1.13 -17.37
C THR A 770 23.61 -0.06 -16.79
N VAL A 771 23.83 -1.29 -17.27
CA VAL A 771 23.22 -2.50 -16.70
C VAL A 771 23.69 -2.75 -15.27
N ILE A 772 25.01 -2.61 -15.01
CA ILE A 772 25.58 -2.80 -13.67
C ILE A 772 25.06 -1.73 -12.71
N LEU A 773 25.07 -0.45 -13.12
CA LEU A 773 24.51 0.64 -12.31
C LEU A 773 23.04 0.39 -12.00
N GLN A 774 22.21 0.08 -13.01
CA GLN A 774 20.80 -0.22 -12.80
C GLN A 774 20.59 -1.40 -11.85
N ALA A 775 21.36 -2.48 -11.98
CA ALA A 775 21.23 -3.65 -11.11
C ALA A 775 21.68 -3.38 -9.67
N LEU A 776 22.78 -2.64 -9.49
CA LEU A 776 23.36 -2.30 -8.19
C LEU A 776 22.51 -1.29 -7.42
N PHE A 777 21.97 -0.29 -8.11
CA PHE A 777 21.15 0.75 -7.49
C PHE A 777 19.66 0.37 -7.38
N PHE A 778 19.20 -0.70 -8.03
CA PHE A 778 17.79 -1.12 -7.96
C PHE A 778 17.29 -1.43 -6.54
N PRO A 779 18.04 -2.14 -5.67
CA PRO A 779 17.64 -2.30 -4.26
C PRO A 779 17.55 -0.97 -3.51
N VAL A 780 18.48 -0.03 -3.78
CA VAL A 780 18.47 1.32 -3.19
C VAL A 780 17.21 2.07 -3.65
N PHE A 781 16.84 1.95 -4.93
CA PHE A 781 15.60 2.52 -5.45
C PHE A 781 14.37 1.93 -4.78
N LEU A 782 14.26 0.61 -4.64
CA LEU A 782 13.14 -0.03 -3.95
C LEU A 782 13.04 0.42 -2.48
N PHE A 783 14.19 0.54 -1.80
CA PHE A 783 14.24 1.04 -0.44
C PHE A 783 13.79 2.50 -0.34
N MET A 784 14.28 3.37 -1.23
CA MET A 784 13.84 4.76 -1.32
C MET A 784 12.34 4.86 -1.59
N GLN A 785 11.80 4.05 -2.51
CA GLN A 785 10.37 3.96 -2.77
C GLN A 785 9.58 3.48 -1.55
N GLY A 786 10.12 2.55 -0.76
CA GLY A 786 9.53 2.10 0.50
C GLY A 786 9.48 3.19 1.56
N ILE A 787 10.56 3.98 1.71
CA ILE A 787 10.58 5.15 2.60
C ILE A 787 9.53 6.17 2.17
N LEU A 788 9.51 6.49 0.87
CA LEU A 788 8.56 7.45 0.32
C LEU A 788 7.12 6.98 0.49
N LEU A 789 6.83 5.68 0.33
CA LEU A 789 5.52 5.09 0.60
C LEU A 789 5.12 5.23 2.07
N MET A 790 6.06 5.09 3.00
CA MET A 790 5.82 5.18 4.45
C MET A 790 5.93 6.59 5.01
N LEU A 791 6.14 7.60 4.16
CA LEU A 791 6.40 8.99 4.57
C LEU A 791 5.35 9.55 5.56
N PRO A 792 4.02 9.41 5.36
CA PRO A 792 3.04 9.91 6.33
C PRO A 792 3.16 9.23 7.70
N ILE A 793 3.43 7.92 7.73
CA ILE A 793 3.67 7.17 8.97
C ILE A 793 4.96 7.68 9.65
N ILE A 794 6.05 7.85 8.91
CA ILE A 794 7.34 8.33 9.44
C ILE A 794 7.20 9.74 10.02
N ILE A 795 6.54 10.66 9.30
CA ILE A 795 6.27 12.02 9.78
C ILE A 795 5.40 11.98 11.03
N SER A 796 4.34 11.15 11.03
CA SER A 796 3.46 11.04 12.19
C SER A 796 4.18 10.47 13.42
N LEU A 797 5.04 9.48 13.23
CA LEU A 797 5.86 8.92 14.30
C LEU A 797 6.86 9.94 14.86
N GLY A 798 7.39 10.85 14.03
CA GLY A 798 8.24 11.95 14.49
C GLY A 798 7.46 13.03 15.23
N ALA A 799 6.20 13.27 14.87
CA ALA A 799 5.32 14.23 15.52
C ALA A 799 4.79 13.72 16.87
N TYR A 800 4.48 12.42 16.98
CA TYR A 800 4.12 11.76 18.24
C TYR A 800 5.39 11.42 19.02
N ASN A 801 5.93 12.44 19.68
CA ASN A 801 7.19 12.36 20.41
C ASN A 801 7.09 11.31 21.54
N VAL A 802 7.68 10.12 21.31
CA VAL A 802 7.86 9.11 22.37
C VAL A 802 8.89 9.69 23.33
N LYS A 803 8.41 10.24 24.45
CA LYS A 803 9.26 10.91 25.44
C LYS A 803 10.41 9.97 25.83
N ASN A 804 11.65 10.44 25.62
CA ASN A 804 12.92 9.91 26.17
C ASN A 804 13.68 8.82 25.38
N LEU A 805 13.38 8.54 24.10
CA LEU A 805 14.27 7.69 23.29
C LEU A 805 15.26 8.55 22.49
N GLY A 806 16.56 8.26 22.62
CA GLY A 806 17.60 8.83 21.76
C GLY A 806 17.38 8.42 20.30
N PHE A 807 17.91 9.17 19.32
CA PHE A 807 17.71 8.88 17.89
C PHE A 807 18.14 7.45 17.51
N ALA A 808 19.26 6.97 18.03
CA ALA A 808 19.74 5.60 17.79
C ALA A 808 18.80 4.55 18.41
N ASP A 809 18.37 4.76 19.65
CA ASP A 809 17.46 3.86 20.35
C ASP A 809 16.07 3.85 19.71
N TYR A 810 15.63 4.98 19.16
CA TYR A 810 14.41 5.11 18.40
C TYR A 810 14.45 4.24 17.15
N TRP A 811 15.51 4.32 16.35
CA TRP A 811 15.65 3.50 15.13
C TRP A 811 15.88 2.02 15.46
N HIS A 812 16.64 1.73 16.52
CA HIS A 812 16.80 0.37 17.01
C HIS A 812 15.44 -0.19 17.46
N ALA A 813 14.63 0.56 18.22
CA ALA A 813 13.29 0.15 18.61
C ALA A 813 12.35 0.00 17.39
N PHE A 814 12.44 0.92 16.42
CA PHE A 814 11.66 0.90 15.17
C PHE A 814 11.92 -0.38 14.36
N PHE A 815 13.17 -0.81 14.20
CA PHE A 815 13.49 -2.00 13.40
C PHE A 815 13.45 -3.30 14.20
N SER A 816 13.75 -3.27 15.50
CA SER A 816 13.97 -4.48 16.31
C SER A 816 12.79 -4.83 17.21
N ASN A 817 12.04 -3.84 17.69
CA ASN A 817 11.03 -4.05 18.72
C ASN A 817 9.61 -4.08 18.14
N ARG A 818 9.02 -5.27 18.09
CA ARG A 818 7.62 -5.44 17.64
C ARG A 818 6.62 -4.72 18.56
N ALA A 819 6.92 -4.58 19.84
CA ALA A 819 6.05 -3.88 20.80
C ALA A 819 5.98 -2.38 20.51
N PHE A 820 7.09 -1.77 20.04
CA PHE A 820 7.13 -0.37 19.63
C PHE A 820 6.04 -0.04 18.59
N TRP A 821 5.89 -0.90 17.57
CA TRP A 821 4.84 -0.74 16.58
C TRP A 821 3.46 -0.95 17.17
N HIS A 822 3.24 -2.04 17.89
CA HIS A 822 1.93 -2.37 18.44
C HIS A 822 1.38 -1.31 19.40
N ASP A 823 2.25 -0.69 20.20
CA ASP A 823 1.84 0.24 21.25
C ASP A 823 1.69 1.67 20.69
N ASN A 824 2.55 2.10 19.76
CA ASN A 824 2.47 3.43 19.16
C ASN A 824 1.43 3.53 18.04
N THR A 825 1.26 2.49 17.20
CA THR A 825 0.28 2.54 16.10
C THR A 825 -1.16 2.59 16.57
N LYS A 826 -1.46 2.08 17.78
CA LYS A 826 -2.78 2.21 18.42
C LYS A 826 -3.13 3.64 18.80
N GLN A 827 -2.13 4.49 18.99
CA GLN A 827 -2.33 5.89 19.35
C GLN A 827 -2.56 6.79 18.13
N PHE A 828 -2.32 6.28 16.92
CA PHE A 828 -2.55 7.04 15.70
C PHE A 828 -4.03 7.33 15.52
N SER A 829 -4.35 8.59 15.25
CA SER A 829 -5.69 8.99 14.88
C SER A 829 -6.09 8.32 13.56
N VAL A 830 -7.39 8.09 13.38
CA VAL A 830 -7.96 7.56 12.12
C VAL A 830 -7.55 8.42 10.91
N GLY A 831 -7.31 9.73 11.11
CA GLY A 831 -6.86 10.64 10.06
C GLY A 831 -5.49 10.30 9.48
N ILE A 832 -4.55 9.78 10.29
CA ILE A 832 -3.21 9.38 9.80
C ILE A 832 -3.32 8.16 8.90
N TRP A 833 -4.14 7.18 9.26
CA TRP A 833 -4.38 6.01 8.43
C TRP A 833 -5.09 6.36 7.12
N PHE A 834 -6.02 7.32 7.16
CA PHE A 834 -6.63 7.86 5.95
C PHE A 834 -5.61 8.57 5.05
N ALA A 835 -4.75 9.42 5.63
CA ALA A 835 -3.67 10.08 4.90
C ALA A 835 -2.68 9.08 4.28
N GLN A 836 -2.33 8.00 5.01
CA GLN A 836 -1.49 6.93 4.50
C GLN A 836 -2.15 6.19 3.33
N ALA A 837 -3.43 5.81 3.45
CA ALA A 837 -4.15 5.12 2.38
C ALA A 837 -4.24 5.99 1.12
N PHE A 838 -4.53 7.29 1.28
CA PHE A 838 -4.54 8.25 0.19
C PHE A 838 -3.16 8.40 -0.45
N TRP A 839 -2.10 8.49 0.36
CA TRP A 839 -0.73 8.60 -0.11
C TRP A 839 -0.27 7.38 -0.90
N VAL A 840 -0.64 6.16 -0.48
CA VAL A 840 -0.37 4.94 -1.24
C VAL A 840 -0.99 4.99 -2.63
N LEU A 841 -2.21 5.53 -2.76
CA LEU A 841 -2.85 5.72 -4.06
C LEU A 841 -2.11 6.72 -4.95
N VAL A 842 -1.67 7.85 -4.38
CA VAL A 842 -0.83 8.84 -5.09
C VAL A 842 0.47 8.18 -5.58
N MET A 843 1.13 7.37 -4.74
CA MET A 843 2.35 6.65 -5.11
C MET A 843 2.16 5.67 -6.26
N ILE A 844 1.06 4.91 -6.27
CA ILE A 844 0.75 3.98 -7.36
C ILE A 844 0.57 4.73 -8.69
N VAL A 845 -0.16 5.85 -8.66
CA VAL A 845 -0.36 6.68 -9.86
C VAL A 845 0.98 7.27 -10.33
N CYS A 846 1.79 7.80 -9.41
CA CYS A 846 3.10 8.36 -9.71
C CYS A 846 4.06 7.29 -10.28
N TRP A 847 4.06 6.07 -9.75
CA TRP A 847 4.84 4.97 -10.30
C TRP A 847 4.39 4.59 -11.71
N ASN A 848 3.09 4.54 -11.97
CA ASN A 848 2.58 4.28 -13.31
C ASN A 848 3.00 5.37 -14.30
N VAL A 849 2.88 6.64 -13.93
CA VAL A 849 3.35 7.77 -14.75
C VAL A 849 4.85 7.71 -14.96
N THR A 850 5.63 7.51 -13.90
CA THR A 850 7.10 7.35 -13.97
C THR A 850 7.47 6.20 -14.90
N PHE A 851 6.74 5.09 -14.86
CA PHE A 851 6.96 3.94 -15.73
C PHE A 851 6.67 4.26 -17.20
N LEU A 852 5.56 4.96 -17.50
CA LEU A 852 5.22 5.37 -18.87
C LEU A 852 6.23 6.40 -19.41
N VAL A 853 6.61 7.39 -18.61
CA VAL A 853 7.64 8.40 -18.94
C VAL A 853 8.99 7.74 -19.12
N GLY A 854 9.38 6.86 -18.21
CA GLY A 854 10.60 6.04 -18.29
C GLY A 854 10.64 5.25 -19.59
N LYS A 855 9.56 4.55 -19.93
CA LYS A 855 9.48 3.77 -21.18
C LYS A 855 9.60 4.65 -22.43
N LYS A 856 9.04 5.86 -22.43
CA LYS A 856 9.04 6.76 -23.59
C LYS A 856 10.36 7.50 -23.77
N PHE A 857 10.91 8.06 -22.70
CA PHE A 857 12.07 8.97 -22.75
C PHE A 857 13.38 8.35 -22.28
N PHE A 858 13.33 7.24 -21.54
CA PHE A 858 14.50 6.52 -21.04
C PHE A 858 14.47 5.06 -21.49
N PRO A 859 14.66 4.75 -22.80
CA PRO A 859 14.48 3.38 -23.31
C PRO A 859 15.51 2.38 -22.76
N LEU A 860 16.61 2.90 -22.22
CA LEU A 860 17.64 2.13 -21.53
C LEU A 860 17.27 1.87 -20.05
N PHE A 861 16.33 2.61 -19.47
CA PHE A 861 15.88 2.39 -18.10
C PHE A 861 14.98 1.17 -18.03
N SER A 862 15.57 0.06 -17.60
CA SER A 862 14.89 -1.19 -17.46
C SER A 862 15.50 -1.96 -16.30
N PRO A 863 15.39 -1.45 -15.06
CA PRO A 863 16.10 -2.00 -13.92
C PRO A 863 15.73 -3.46 -13.68
N TRP A 864 14.49 -3.87 -13.95
CA TRP A 864 14.11 -5.28 -13.87
C TRP A 864 14.80 -6.14 -14.92
N LYS A 865 14.89 -5.70 -16.19
CA LYS A 865 15.65 -6.46 -17.20
C LYS A 865 17.15 -6.36 -16.96
N ALA A 866 17.68 -5.26 -16.44
CA ALA A 866 19.09 -5.11 -16.10
C ALA A 866 19.46 -6.05 -14.95
N TYR A 867 18.66 -6.06 -13.89
CA TYR A 867 18.79 -6.97 -12.76
C TYR A 867 18.58 -8.42 -13.19
N TYR A 868 17.55 -8.73 -13.99
CA TYR A 868 17.34 -10.05 -14.57
C TYR A 868 18.46 -10.44 -15.54
N TRP A 869 19.00 -9.52 -16.32
CA TRP A 869 20.09 -9.76 -17.25
C TRP A 869 21.40 -9.97 -16.50
N LEU A 870 21.64 -9.23 -15.41
CA LEU A 870 22.78 -9.41 -14.52
C LEU A 870 22.65 -10.77 -13.82
N LEU A 871 21.50 -11.06 -13.22
CA LEU A 871 21.16 -12.38 -12.72
C LEU A 871 21.33 -13.44 -13.82
N LYS A 872 20.89 -13.18 -15.04
CA LYS A 872 21.05 -14.10 -16.16
C LYS A 872 22.51 -14.23 -16.58
N LYS A 873 23.33 -13.20 -16.62
CA LYS A 873 24.74 -13.33 -17.03
C LYS A 873 25.59 -13.94 -15.92
N VAL A 874 25.38 -13.51 -14.67
CA VAL A 874 26.05 -14.01 -13.47
C VAL A 874 25.63 -15.45 -13.19
N PHE A 875 24.33 -15.74 -13.24
CA PHE A 875 23.81 -17.08 -12.95
C PHE A 875 23.67 -17.94 -14.20
N VAL A 876 23.06 -17.49 -15.32
CA VAL A 876 22.88 -18.27 -16.59
C VAL A 876 24.19 -18.59 -17.33
N GLY A 877 25.35 -18.09 -16.88
CA GLY A 877 26.66 -18.59 -17.28
C GLY A 877 26.98 -20.01 -16.75
N ARG A 878 28.27 -20.26 -16.47
CA ARG A 878 28.79 -21.56 -15.99
C ARG A 878 28.02 -22.12 -14.82
N PHE A 879 27.48 -21.28 -13.92
CA PHE A 879 26.72 -21.75 -12.77
C PHE A 879 25.37 -22.39 -13.16
N TRP A 880 24.60 -21.80 -14.06
CA TRP A 880 23.34 -22.41 -14.54
C TRP A 880 23.57 -23.49 -15.58
N GLY A 881 24.61 -23.39 -16.39
CA GLY A 881 25.07 -24.49 -17.23
C GLY A 881 25.42 -25.71 -16.36
N PHE A 882 26.14 -25.48 -15.27
CA PHE A 882 26.46 -26.49 -14.25
C PHE A 882 25.21 -26.97 -13.52
N TYR A 883 24.31 -26.09 -13.08
CA TYR A 883 23.04 -26.44 -12.42
C TYR A 883 22.13 -27.25 -13.35
N LYS A 884 21.99 -26.83 -14.60
CA LYS A 884 21.23 -27.54 -15.64
C LYS A 884 21.89 -28.88 -15.97
N MET A 885 23.22 -28.94 -16.07
CA MET A 885 23.94 -30.21 -16.27
C MET A 885 23.74 -31.16 -15.08
N LEU A 886 23.84 -30.63 -13.85
CA LEU A 886 23.67 -31.35 -12.60
C LEU A 886 22.24 -31.82 -12.35
N LEU A 887 21.22 -31.12 -12.86
CA LEU A 887 19.84 -31.59 -12.79
C LEU A 887 19.49 -32.48 -13.98
N ALA A 888 19.84 -32.09 -15.22
CA ALA A 888 19.45 -32.81 -16.43
C ALA A 888 20.03 -34.23 -16.49
N LYS A 889 21.32 -34.42 -16.17
CA LYS A 889 21.93 -35.76 -16.20
C LYS A 889 21.27 -36.72 -15.19
N PRO A 890 21.12 -36.38 -13.90
CA PRO A 890 20.40 -37.23 -12.96
C PRO A 890 18.92 -37.39 -13.28
N THR A 891 18.24 -36.34 -13.75
CA THR A 891 16.84 -36.46 -14.20
C THR A 891 16.71 -37.46 -15.35
N TYR A 892 17.64 -37.47 -16.30
CA TYR A 892 17.68 -38.45 -17.38
C TYR A 892 17.95 -39.87 -16.89
N VAL A 893 18.90 -40.03 -15.96
CA VAL A 893 19.16 -41.32 -15.30
C VAL A 893 17.91 -41.81 -14.56
N CYS A 894 17.24 -40.92 -13.82
CA CYS A 894 15.97 -41.21 -13.16
C CYS A 894 14.89 -41.60 -14.17
N TYR A 895 14.79 -40.90 -15.29
CA TYR A 895 13.83 -41.22 -16.35
C TYR A 895 14.10 -42.59 -16.97
N ARG A 896 15.36 -42.97 -17.28
CA ARG A 896 15.71 -44.32 -17.74
C ARG A 896 15.37 -45.38 -16.69
N LEU A 897 15.60 -45.08 -15.42
CA LEU A 897 15.27 -45.97 -14.29
C LEU A 897 13.77 -46.07 -14.03
N ARG A 898 12.92 -45.26 -14.66
CA ARG A 898 11.46 -45.36 -14.56
C ARG A 898 10.94 -46.72 -15.03
N ARG A 899 11.59 -47.33 -16.02
CA ARG A 899 11.26 -48.68 -16.52
C ARG A 899 11.51 -49.77 -15.47
N ALA A 900 12.32 -49.51 -14.45
CA ALA A 900 12.55 -50.40 -13.33
C ALA A 900 11.71 -49.97 -12.12
N CYS A 901 10.44 -50.39 -12.07
CA CYS A 901 9.57 -50.32 -10.89
C CYS A 901 9.49 -48.95 -10.18
N PHE A 902 9.16 -47.86 -10.88
CA PHE A 902 8.95 -46.52 -10.28
C PHE A 902 10.16 -45.89 -9.56
N ILE A 903 11.33 -46.55 -9.54
CA ILE A 903 12.56 -46.08 -8.86
C ILE A 903 12.97 -44.69 -9.36
N GLY A 904 12.79 -44.43 -10.65
CA GLY A 904 13.04 -43.13 -11.27
C GLY A 904 12.22 -41.98 -10.70
N GLU A 905 10.94 -42.20 -10.41
CA GLU A 905 10.03 -41.19 -9.86
C GLU A 905 10.35 -40.92 -8.39
N PHE A 906 10.75 -41.96 -7.64
CA PHE A 906 11.12 -41.85 -6.23
C PHE A 906 12.45 -41.14 -6.01
N LEU A 907 13.49 -41.44 -6.81
CA LEU A 907 14.80 -40.77 -6.74
C LEU A 907 14.77 -39.29 -7.13
N MET A 908 13.80 -38.92 -7.96
CA MET A 908 13.61 -37.55 -8.44
C MET A 908 13.19 -36.58 -7.33
N PHE A 909 12.40 -37.04 -6.36
CA PHE A 909 11.90 -36.21 -5.27
C PHE A 909 12.99 -35.68 -4.32
N PRO A 910 13.89 -36.51 -3.74
CA PRO A 910 14.97 -36.02 -2.89
C PRO A 910 15.99 -35.19 -3.69
N LEU A 911 16.25 -35.54 -4.95
CA LEU A 911 17.11 -34.75 -5.82
C LEU A 911 16.53 -33.35 -6.02
N PHE A 912 15.23 -33.23 -6.29
CA PHE A 912 14.53 -31.96 -6.39
C PHE A 912 14.62 -31.13 -5.11
N LEU A 913 14.39 -31.74 -3.94
CA LEU A 913 14.44 -31.05 -2.64
C LEU A 913 15.84 -30.51 -2.31
N ILE A 914 16.88 -31.31 -2.49
CA ILE A 914 18.27 -30.91 -2.20
C ILE A 914 18.67 -29.70 -3.03
N TRP A 915 18.33 -29.70 -4.33
CA TRP A 915 18.74 -28.62 -5.24
C TRP A 915 17.90 -27.35 -5.12
N THR A 916 16.68 -27.44 -4.59
CA THR A 916 15.77 -26.29 -4.52
C THR A 916 15.74 -25.63 -3.14
N CYS A 917 15.87 -26.39 -2.05
CA CYS A 917 15.67 -25.90 -0.69
C CYS A 917 16.94 -25.46 0.05
N TRP A 918 18.13 -25.60 -0.54
CA TRP A 918 19.38 -25.22 0.13
C TRP A 918 19.49 -23.73 0.57
N PRO A 919 18.88 -22.73 -0.13
CA PRO A 919 18.93 -21.35 0.36
C PRO A 919 18.24 -21.13 1.70
N ILE A 920 17.24 -21.95 2.05
CA ILE A 920 16.54 -21.91 3.34
C ILE A 920 17.41 -22.49 4.46
N ILE A 921 18.37 -23.36 4.14
CA ILE A 921 19.31 -23.92 5.13
C ILE A 921 20.24 -22.83 5.68
N ILE A 922 20.61 -21.83 4.86
CA ILE A 922 21.49 -20.72 5.27
C ILE A 922 20.95 -19.95 6.49
N PRO A 923 19.73 -19.38 6.48
CA PRO A 923 19.20 -18.66 7.64
C PRO A 923 18.98 -19.58 8.85
N ILE A 924 18.70 -20.87 8.64
CA ILE A 924 18.57 -21.86 9.73
C ILE A 924 19.92 -22.10 10.41
N VAL A 925 21.00 -22.24 9.65
CA VAL A 925 22.35 -22.49 10.17
C VAL A 925 22.97 -21.22 10.76
N THR A 926 22.77 -20.08 10.11
CA THR A 926 23.35 -18.79 10.54
C THR A 926 22.58 -18.12 11.68
N LYS A 927 21.33 -18.54 11.94
CA LYS A 927 20.39 -17.91 12.91
C LYS A 927 20.10 -16.42 12.64
N ILE A 928 20.36 -15.94 11.43
CA ILE A 928 20.06 -14.56 11.03
C ILE A 928 18.67 -14.51 10.39
N TYR A 929 17.66 -14.14 11.18
CA TYR A 929 16.25 -14.20 10.77
C TYR A 929 15.90 -13.28 9.58
N TYR A 930 16.64 -12.19 9.36
CA TYR A 930 16.37 -11.24 8.27
C TYR A 930 16.69 -11.82 6.88
N ILE A 931 17.54 -12.85 6.81
CA ILE A 931 17.91 -13.54 5.55
C ILE A 931 16.79 -14.49 5.09
N PHE A 932 15.81 -14.79 5.95
CA PHE A 932 14.75 -15.76 5.65
C PHE A 932 13.88 -15.35 4.46
N ILE A 933 13.59 -14.04 4.31
CA ILE A 933 12.79 -13.50 3.20
C ILE A 933 13.52 -13.65 1.85
N PRO A 934 14.76 -13.15 1.66
CA PRO A 934 15.47 -13.31 0.40
C PRO A 934 15.79 -14.80 0.11
N SER A 935 16.11 -15.61 1.12
CA SER A 935 16.29 -17.06 0.95
C SER A 935 15.02 -17.76 0.50
N GLY A 936 13.85 -17.40 1.05
CA GLY A 936 12.57 -17.96 0.65
C GLY A 936 12.21 -17.63 -0.81
N LEU A 937 12.41 -16.38 -1.24
CA LEU A 937 12.22 -15.97 -2.62
C LEU A 937 13.18 -16.69 -3.58
N LEU A 938 14.45 -16.86 -3.18
CA LEU A 938 15.43 -17.60 -3.96
C LEU A 938 15.06 -19.08 -4.08
N THR A 939 14.60 -19.72 -3.00
CA THR A 939 14.09 -21.10 -3.05
C THR A 939 12.87 -21.22 -3.95
N GLY A 940 11.90 -20.31 -3.86
CA GLY A 940 10.73 -20.31 -4.76
C GLY A 940 11.14 -20.23 -6.24
N PHE A 941 12.12 -19.38 -6.56
CA PHE A 941 12.69 -19.27 -7.89
C PHE A 941 13.38 -20.56 -8.35
N LEU A 942 14.21 -21.18 -7.48
CA LEU A 942 14.88 -22.44 -7.79
C LEU A 942 13.89 -23.59 -7.99
N ILE A 943 12.82 -23.68 -7.19
CA ILE A 943 11.74 -24.67 -7.35
C ILE A 943 11.14 -24.58 -8.76
N PHE A 944 10.73 -23.37 -9.17
CA PHE A 944 10.13 -23.15 -10.49
C PHE A 944 11.09 -23.54 -11.63
N MET A 945 12.35 -23.14 -11.50
CA MET A 945 13.34 -23.41 -12.52
C MET A 945 13.76 -24.88 -12.60
N SER A 946 13.92 -25.56 -11.46
CA SER A 946 14.16 -26.99 -11.40
C SER A 946 13.01 -27.77 -12.05
N TYR A 947 11.76 -27.41 -11.75
CA TYR A 947 10.59 -28.03 -12.38
C TYR A 947 10.64 -27.90 -13.91
N ARG A 948 10.98 -26.72 -14.43
CA ARG A 948 11.12 -26.50 -15.87
C ARG A 948 12.24 -27.34 -16.49
N ILE A 949 13.40 -27.44 -15.82
CA ILE A 949 14.52 -28.27 -16.28
C ILE A 949 14.10 -29.74 -16.29
N ILE A 950 13.48 -30.21 -15.21
CA ILE A 950 13.00 -31.58 -15.10
C ILE A 950 12.00 -31.89 -16.21
N ARG A 951 10.94 -31.08 -16.36
CA ARG A 951 9.91 -31.26 -17.39
C ARG A 951 10.51 -31.35 -18.79
N ASN A 952 11.51 -30.54 -19.10
CA ASN A 952 12.15 -30.53 -20.42
C ASN A 952 13.08 -31.73 -20.68
N ASN A 953 13.55 -32.40 -19.62
CA ASN A 953 14.42 -33.58 -19.73
C ASN A 953 13.69 -34.87 -19.31
N TRP A 954 12.39 -34.80 -19.01
CA TRP A 954 11.55 -35.91 -18.59
C TRP A 954 10.81 -36.50 -19.80
N GLY A 955 11.57 -37.19 -20.64
CA GLY A 955 11.09 -37.81 -21.87
C GLY A 955 12.20 -38.61 -22.54
N GLU A 956 11.84 -39.55 -23.41
CA GLU A 956 12.83 -40.20 -24.26
C GLU A 956 13.43 -39.11 -25.16
N PRO A 957 14.77 -38.97 -25.20
CA PRO A 957 15.40 -38.08 -26.15
C PRO A 957 14.98 -38.57 -27.51
N VAL A 958 14.22 -37.75 -28.24
CA VAL A 958 13.98 -38.00 -29.66
C VAL A 958 15.36 -38.02 -30.28
N ILE A 959 15.85 -39.22 -30.60
CA ILE A 959 17.07 -39.39 -31.38
C ILE A 959 16.68 -38.93 -32.78
N ALA A 960 16.76 -37.62 -33.00
CA ALA A 960 16.67 -37.09 -34.34
C ALA A 960 17.91 -37.59 -35.07
N ASP A 961 17.77 -38.66 -35.86
CA ASP A 961 18.68 -38.90 -36.98
C ASP A 961 18.67 -37.60 -37.79
N ALA A 962 19.74 -36.82 -37.66
CA ALA A 962 19.80 -35.44 -38.13
C ALA A 962 19.82 -35.33 -39.67
N THR A 963 19.83 -36.46 -40.38
CA THR A 963 19.78 -36.52 -41.83
C THR A 963 18.32 -36.64 -42.28
N PRO A 964 17.73 -35.59 -42.89
CA PRO A 964 16.37 -35.64 -43.41
C PRO A 964 16.29 -36.70 -44.52
N LYS A 965 15.47 -37.75 -44.32
CA LYS A 965 15.21 -38.79 -45.34
C LYS A 965 14.26 -38.33 -46.45
N VAL A 966 13.64 -37.17 -46.24
CA VAL A 966 12.81 -36.44 -47.18
C VAL A 966 13.28 -34.98 -47.17
N ALA A 967 13.89 -34.53 -48.26
CA ALA A 967 14.36 -33.16 -48.42
C ALA A 967 13.28 -32.33 -49.11
N LEU A 968 12.68 -31.37 -48.42
CA LEU A 968 11.69 -30.48 -49.02
C LEU A 968 12.38 -29.52 -50.01
N THR A 969 11.89 -29.47 -51.24
CA THR A 969 12.34 -28.58 -52.30
C THR A 969 11.50 -27.30 -52.36
N GLY A 970 10.24 -27.35 -51.91
CA GLY A 970 9.35 -26.20 -51.93
C GLY A 970 8.20 -26.32 -50.93
N VAL A 971 7.71 -25.17 -50.46
CA VAL A 971 6.47 -25.06 -49.67
C VAL A 971 5.66 -23.91 -50.24
N PHE A 972 4.49 -24.23 -50.77
CA PHE A 972 3.55 -23.28 -51.37
C PHE A 972 2.32 -23.16 -50.47
N VAL A 973 1.74 -21.96 -50.42
CA VAL A 973 0.59 -21.67 -49.57
C VAL A 973 -0.50 -21.07 -50.44
N ASP A 974 -1.60 -21.79 -50.55
CA ASP A 974 -2.78 -21.37 -51.29
C ASP A 974 -3.92 -21.06 -50.32
N VAL A 975 -4.68 -20.01 -50.63
CA VAL A 975 -5.88 -19.62 -49.87
C VAL A 975 -7.07 -19.79 -50.81
N PRO A 976 -7.76 -20.95 -50.79
CA PRO A 976 -8.88 -21.20 -51.70
C PRO A 976 -10.06 -20.26 -51.40
N GLU A 977 -10.85 -19.95 -52.44
CA GLU A 977 -12.01 -19.03 -52.35
C GLU A 977 -13.08 -19.51 -51.35
N ASP A 978 -13.19 -20.83 -51.17
CA ASP A 978 -14.13 -21.48 -50.25
C ASP A 978 -13.74 -21.35 -48.76
N GLY A 979 -12.61 -20.69 -48.47
CA GLY A 979 -12.04 -20.51 -47.14
C GLY A 979 -11.05 -21.61 -46.74
N GLY A 980 -10.16 -21.29 -45.79
CA GLY A 980 -9.09 -22.17 -45.32
C GLY A 980 -7.71 -21.81 -45.88
N ILE A 981 -6.71 -22.64 -45.57
CA ILE A 981 -5.32 -22.51 -46.03
C ILE A 981 -4.82 -23.89 -46.46
N ILE A 982 -4.29 -24.00 -47.67
CA ILE A 982 -3.70 -25.23 -48.19
C ILE A 982 -2.18 -25.03 -48.29
N PHE A 983 -1.42 -25.85 -47.58
CA PHE A 983 0.03 -25.92 -47.72
C PHE A 983 0.39 -27.06 -48.67
N THR A 984 0.99 -26.75 -49.81
CA THR A 984 1.54 -27.75 -50.74
C THR A 984 3.03 -27.89 -50.49
N PHE A 985 3.46 -29.07 -50.05
CA PHE A 985 4.86 -29.39 -49.81
C PHE A 985 5.38 -30.20 -50.99
N GLU A 986 6.50 -29.76 -51.55
CA GLU A 986 7.24 -30.49 -52.57
C GLU A 986 8.58 -30.92 -52.00
N GLY A 987 9.03 -32.12 -52.32
CA GLY A 987 10.32 -32.61 -51.86
C GLY A 987 10.82 -33.83 -52.61
N GLN A 988 12.04 -34.23 -52.29
CA GLN A 988 12.66 -35.47 -52.74
C GLN A 988 12.73 -36.47 -51.59
N LYS A 989 12.22 -37.68 -51.86
CA LYS A 989 12.20 -38.80 -50.93
C LYS A 989 13.12 -39.89 -51.46
N ASP A 990 13.87 -40.52 -50.56
CA ASP A 990 14.66 -41.71 -50.91
C ASP A 990 13.72 -42.82 -51.44
N PRO A 991 13.93 -43.35 -52.66
CA PRO A 991 13.05 -44.34 -53.29
C PRO A 991 12.87 -45.63 -52.48
N ASN A 992 13.80 -45.95 -51.57
CA ASN A 992 13.72 -47.15 -50.73
C ASN A 992 13.06 -46.89 -49.36
N PHE A 993 12.72 -45.64 -49.05
CA PHE A 993 12.16 -45.26 -47.76
C PHE A 993 10.63 -45.36 -47.77
N VAL A 994 10.05 -46.30 -47.02
CA VAL A 994 8.58 -46.43 -46.89
C VAL A 994 8.14 -45.72 -45.61
N ILE A 995 7.17 -44.81 -45.74
CA ILE A 995 6.58 -44.08 -44.61
C ILE A 995 5.49 -44.98 -44.02
N ALA A 996 5.71 -45.54 -42.83
CA ALA A 996 4.70 -46.38 -42.17
C ALA A 996 3.62 -45.56 -41.47
N ASP A 997 4.00 -44.40 -40.91
CA ASP A 997 3.12 -43.47 -40.23
C ASP A 997 3.64 -42.04 -40.42
N SER A 998 2.74 -41.06 -40.45
CA SER A 998 3.06 -39.65 -40.62
C SER A 998 2.26 -38.80 -39.64
N ALA A 999 2.94 -38.16 -38.70
CA ALA A 999 2.34 -37.23 -37.77
C ALA A 999 2.84 -35.80 -38.04
N LEU A 1000 1.92 -34.85 -38.23
CA LEU A 1000 2.27 -33.44 -38.31
C LEU A 1000 2.44 -32.89 -36.88
N SER A 1001 3.68 -32.60 -36.50
CA SER A 1001 3.97 -31.91 -35.24
C SER A 1001 4.36 -30.46 -35.50
N LEU A 1002 3.48 -29.52 -35.15
CA LEU A 1002 3.80 -28.09 -35.18
C LEU A 1002 4.61 -27.73 -33.93
N VAL A 1003 5.93 -27.93 -33.98
CA VAL A 1003 6.84 -27.56 -32.89
C VAL A 1003 7.57 -26.28 -33.25
N GLY A 1004 7.21 -25.18 -32.59
CA GLY A 1004 8.01 -23.96 -32.59
C GLY A 1004 7.20 -22.67 -32.72
N ASP A 1005 7.63 -21.66 -31.97
CA ASP A 1005 7.10 -20.29 -32.07
C ASP A 1005 7.39 -19.66 -33.44
N GLU A 1006 8.32 -20.21 -34.21
CA GLU A 1006 8.75 -19.65 -35.50
C GLU A 1006 7.71 -19.81 -36.60
N ILE A 1007 7.08 -20.98 -36.74
CA ILE A 1007 5.98 -21.16 -37.72
C ILE A 1007 4.85 -20.19 -37.41
N TRP A 1008 4.46 -20.09 -36.13
CA TRP A 1008 3.43 -19.14 -35.72
C TRP A 1008 3.83 -17.69 -35.96
N LYS A 1009 5.08 -17.32 -35.71
CA LYS A 1009 5.59 -15.98 -36.06
C LYS A 1009 5.58 -15.74 -37.56
N THR A 1010 5.92 -16.73 -38.38
CA THR A 1010 5.92 -16.61 -39.84
C THR A 1010 4.50 -16.46 -40.37
N ILE A 1011 3.54 -17.25 -39.85
CA ILE A 1011 2.11 -17.12 -40.17
C ILE A 1011 1.57 -15.76 -39.68
N GLU A 1012 1.91 -15.33 -38.45
CA GLU A 1012 1.54 -14.01 -37.91
C GLU A 1012 2.14 -12.86 -38.72
N ASN A 1013 3.36 -13.02 -39.26
CA ASN A 1013 4.02 -12.02 -40.09
C ASN A 1013 3.42 -11.95 -41.49
N ALA A 1014 3.07 -13.10 -42.09
CA ALA A 1014 2.51 -13.18 -43.42
C ALA A 1014 1.04 -12.74 -43.47
N ILE A 1015 0.21 -13.26 -42.55
CA ILE A 1015 -1.24 -13.05 -42.56
C ILE A 1015 -1.63 -11.84 -41.68
N GLY A 1016 -0.74 -11.42 -40.78
CA GLY A 1016 -0.99 -10.36 -39.81
C GLY A 1016 -1.56 -10.91 -38.51
N LYS A 1017 -0.87 -10.61 -37.41
CA LYS A 1017 -1.14 -11.08 -36.05
C LYS A 1017 -2.60 -10.87 -35.59
N THR A 1018 -3.24 -9.81 -36.03
CA THR A 1018 -4.64 -9.49 -35.70
C THR A 1018 -5.63 -10.40 -36.42
N LYS A 1019 -5.34 -10.77 -37.69
CA LYS A 1019 -6.18 -11.67 -38.48
C LYS A 1019 -6.07 -13.11 -37.99
N VAL A 1020 -4.86 -13.55 -37.64
CA VAL A 1020 -4.63 -14.86 -37.01
C VAL A 1020 -5.37 -14.96 -35.68
N ARG A 1021 -5.34 -13.92 -34.84
CA ARG A 1021 -6.13 -13.88 -33.60
C ARG A 1021 -7.63 -13.88 -33.84
N ALA A 1022 -8.12 -13.11 -34.81
CA ALA A 1022 -9.53 -13.09 -35.15
C ALA A 1022 -10.00 -14.45 -35.66
N ALA A 1023 -9.22 -15.11 -36.53
CA ALA A 1023 -9.51 -16.45 -37.03
C ALA A 1023 -9.55 -17.49 -35.90
N LEU A 1024 -8.61 -17.43 -34.95
CA LEU A 1024 -8.61 -18.28 -33.75
C LEU A 1024 -9.78 -17.99 -32.81
N MET A 1025 -10.20 -16.72 -32.71
CA MET A 1025 -11.36 -16.31 -31.89
C MET A 1025 -12.69 -16.78 -32.49
N PHE A 1026 -12.82 -16.71 -33.83
CA PHE A 1026 -14.04 -17.08 -34.54
C PHE A 1026 -14.22 -18.59 -34.67
N THR A 1027 -13.14 -19.35 -34.80
CA THR A 1027 -13.22 -20.81 -35.00
C THR A 1027 -13.40 -21.59 -33.70
N GLY A 1028 -13.04 -21.06 -32.53
CA GLY A 1028 -13.36 -21.66 -31.22
C GLY A 1028 -12.75 -23.05 -30.93
N TYR A 1029 -11.99 -23.63 -31.86
CA TYR A 1029 -11.40 -24.95 -31.71
C TYR A 1029 -10.03 -24.89 -31.02
N PRO A 1030 -9.78 -25.69 -29.96
CA PRO A 1030 -8.42 -25.99 -29.57
C PRO A 1030 -7.80 -26.84 -30.69
N ILE A 1031 -6.81 -26.29 -31.39
CA ILE A 1031 -6.07 -27.02 -32.42
C ILE A 1031 -5.18 -28.07 -31.71
N SER A 1032 -5.77 -29.20 -31.30
CA SER A 1032 -5.06 -30.47 -31.36
C SER A 1032 -5.33 -31.01 -32.75
N LEU A 1033 -4.36 -30.83 -33.66
CA LEU A 1033 -4.44 -31.33 -35.02
C LEU A 1033 -4.72 -32.84 -35.00
N CYS A 1034 -5.79 -33.25 -35.68
CA CYS A 1034 -6.08 -34.66 -35.94
C CYS A 1034 -4.89 -35.33 -36.68
N PRO A 1035 -4.68 -36.66 -36.53
CA PRO A 1035 -3.44 -37.30 -36.96
C PRO A 1035 -3.29 -37.53 -38.47
N GLN A 1036 -4.30 -37.31 -39.31
CA GLN A 1036 -4.29 -37.80 -40.70
C GLN A 1036 -4.46 -36.67 -41.72
N PHE A 1037 -3.46 -35.81 -41.86
CA PHE A 1037 -3.38 -34.85 -42.97
C PHE A 1037 -2.58 -35.37 -44.17
N LEU A 1038 -1.84 -36.47 -44.01
CA LEU A 1038 -1.13 -37.11 -45.09
C LEU A 1038 -1.82 -38.43 -45.41
N LYS A 1039 -2.27 -38.62 -46.64
CA LYS A 1039 -2.59 -39.97 -47.12
C LYS A 1039 -1.27 -40.67 -47.41
N ILE A 1040 -0.83 -41.48 -46.45
CA ILE A 1040 0.44 -42.22 -46.50
C ILE A 1040 0.55 -43.03 -47.81
N GLU A 1041 -0.57 -43.57 -48.29
CA GLU A 1041 -0.66 -44.29 -49.55
C GLU A 1041 -0.25 -43.43 -50.75
N GLU A 1042 -0.76 -42.20 -50.86
CA GLU A 1042 -0.44 -41.27 -51.96
C GLU A 1042 1.04 -40.87 -51.93
N VAL A 1043 1.62 -40.67 -50.74
CA VAL A 1043 3.03 -40.28 -50.58
C VAL A 1043 4.00 -41.46 -50.75
N ASN A 1044 3.55 -42.69 -50.46
CA ASN A 1044 4.35 -43.89 -50.72
C ASN A 1044 4.31 -44.34 -52.18
N GLN A 1045 3.26 -43.99 -52.94
CA GLN A 1045 3.19 -44.25 -54.39
C GLN A 1045 4.20 -43.41 -55.19
N GLN A 1046 4.56 -42.23 -54.68
CA GLN A 1046 5.52 -41.33 -55.30
C GLN A 1046 6.96 -41.76 -54.97
N ARG A 1047 7.71 -42.21 -55.99
CA ARG A 1047 9.04 -42.86 -55.81
C ARG A 1047 10.21 -41.91 -55.60
N SER A 1048 10.14 -40.65 -56.03
CA SER A 1048 11.30 -39.75 -55.97
C SER A 1048 10.90 -38.31 -55.65
N ASN A 1049 10.07 -37.70 -56.49
CA ASN A 1049 9.47 -36.40 -56.22
C ASN A 1049 8.15 -36.61 -55.50
N ILE A 1050 8.07 -36.14 -54.27
CA ILE A 1050 6.84 -36.16 -53.48
C ILE A 1050 6.18 -34.79 -53.48
N THR A 1051 4.87 -34.78 -53.63
CA THR A 1051 4.04 -33.58 -53.52
C THR A 1051 2.83 -33.93 -52.67
N PHE A 1052 2.70 -33.30 -51.49
CA PHE A 1052 1.56 -33.55 -50.61
C PHE A 1052 0.95 -32.24 -50.12
N LYS A 1053 -0.35 -32.24 -49.90
CA LYS A 1053 -1.14 -31.06 -49.53
C LYS A 1053 -1.70 -31.21 -48.13
N ILE A 1054 -1.56 -30.16 -47.31
CA ILE A 1054 -2.17 -30.05 -45.98
C ILE A 1054 -3.20 -28.93 -46.04
N ALA A 1055 -4.47 -29.29 -46.07
CA ALA A 1055 -5.57 -28.35 -46.09
C ALA A 1055 -6.12 -28.11 -44.68
N ILE A 1056 -6.18 -26.85 -44.25
CA ILE A 1056 -6.67 -26.43 -42.92
C ILE A 1056 -7.90 -25.55 -43.13
N GLY A 1057 -9.06 -26.01 -42.65
CA GLY A 1057 -10.30 -25.22 -42.67
C GLY A 1057 -11.03 -25.20 -44.02
N THR A 1058 -10.76 -26.15 -44.91
CA THR A 1058 -11.51 -26.36 -46.16
C THR A 1058 -12.65 -27.36 -45.96
N ALA A 1059 -13.74 -27.24 -46.71
CA ALA A 1059 -14.83 -28.23 -46.70
C ALA A 1059 -14.29 -29.63 -47.06
N GLY A 1060 -14.58 -30.64 -46.23
CA GLY A 1060 -14.06 -32.02 -46.39
C GLY A 1060 -12.97 -32.44 -45.39
N SER A 1061 -12.45 -31.55 -44.54
CA SER A 1061 -11.61 -31.92 -43.40
C SER A 1061 -12.44 -32.51 -42.26
N GLY A 1062 -13.07 -33.67 -42.51
CA GLY A 1062 -13.90 -34.39 -41.55
C GLY A 1062 -13.07 -35.04 -40.44
N LEU A 1063 -13.59 -34.98 -39.21
CA LEU A 1063 -12.93 -35.42 -37.99
C LEU A 1063 -13.19 -36.91 -37.76
N LEU A 1064 -12.34 -37.81 -38.29
CA LEU A 1064 -12.34 -39.22 -37.88
C LEU A 1064 -11.63 -39.35 -36.53
N LEU A 1065 -12.39 -39.22 -35.43
CA LEU A 1065 -11.94 -39.66 -34.11
C LEU A 1065 -11.92 -41.19 -34.08
N GLN A 1066 -10.86 -41.81 -34.61
CA GLN A 1066 -10.53 -43.17 -34.19
C GLN A 1066 -10.04 -43.10 -32.74
N LYS A 1067 -10.95 -43.41 -31.82
CA LYS A 1067 -10.62 -43.67 -30.44
C LYS A 1067 -9.82 -44.97 -30.41
N GLU A 1068 -8.50 -44.89 -30.26
CA GLU A 1068 -7.68 -46.04 -29.89
C GLU A 1068 -8.16 -46.57 -28.53
N SER A 1069 -9.08 -47.53 -28.56
CA SER A 1069 -9.23 -48.50 -27.48
C SER A 1069 -8.50 -49.75 -27.91
N THR A 1070 -7.34 -49.99 -27.29
CA THR A 1070 -6.74 -51.31 -27.21
C THR A 1070 -7.75 -52.29 -26.61
N HIS A 1071 -8.45 -53.08 -27.44
CA HIS A 1071 -8.75 -54.50 -27.22
C HIS A 1071 -9.57 -55.12 -28.38
N LYS A 1072 -8.90 -56.04 -29.08
CA LYS A 1072 -9.34 -57.29 -29.76
C LYS A 1072 -10.82 -57.54 -30.15
N ASP A 1073 -10.92 -58.02 -31.39
CA ASP A 1073 -11.87 -58.99 -31.99
C ASP A 1073 -13.30 -58.54 -32.35
N SER A 1074 -13.78 -59.11 -33.47
CA SER A 1074 -15.15 -59.11 -34.06
C SER A 1074 -15.64 -57.77 -34.66
N GLN A 1075 -15.69 -57.63 -36.00
CA GLN A 1075 -16.64 -58.15 -37.00
C GLN A 1075 -17.71 -57.11 -37.37
N GLN A 1076 -17.86 -56.91 -38.70
CA GLN A 1076 -19.08 -56.60 -39.45
C GLN A 1076 -20.20 -55.86 -38.70
N TYR A 1077 -20.50 -54.61 -39.09
CA TYR A 1077 -21.81 -54.20 -39.64
C TYR A 1077 -21.92 -52.67 -39.79
N TYR A 1078 -22.59 -52.28 -40.88
CA TYR A 1078 -23.26 -51.02 -41.21
C TYR A 1078 -22.58 -49.96 -42.08
N GLU A 1079 -23.01 -50.05 -43.34
CA GLU A 1079 -23.15 -49.07 -44.42
C GLU A 1079 -24.05 -47.87 -44.07
N ALA A 1080 -23.96 -46.85 -44.94
CA ALA A 1080 -24.90 -45.75 -45.21
C ALA A 1080 -24.91 -44.55 -44.23
N TRP A 1081 -24.03 -43.58 -44.47
CA TRP A 1081 -24.37 -42.21 -44.90
C TRP A 1081 -23.11 -41.39 -45.17
#